data_AF-A0A1S4B6U3-F1
#
_entry.id   AF-A0A1S4B6U3-F1
#
_cell.length_a   1.000
_cell.length_b   1.000
_cell.length_c   1.000
_cell.angle_alpha   90.00
_cell.angle_beta   90.00
_cell.angle_gamma   90.00
#
_symmetry.space_group_name_H-M   'P 1'
#
loop_
_entity.id
_entity.type
_entity.pdbx_description
1 polymer ?
#
loop_
_entity_poly.entity_id
_entity_poly.type
_entity_poly.pdbx_seq_one_letter_code
_entity_poly.pdbx_strand_id
1 'polypeptide(L)'
;MVAMEQKQLLLRTATEPLISESNSMTSATLGRVMNTLLTTKPKKLLETISHLDPSPKIAPIAVSLEQSLWFLYKYVKDAAEKESSLDQVLVPMIQHSLRFRGSKHGNQVMILLNWLFEDEVNFQALANDLEAILSRKEDHYISLGWCTLARSLIEFEVTMDKLETRGVRARYDALLKIFCTCTSHLVAIVRDGSTVQGEFELPTRLSVAAADLILSLTEALTRSDSVSNCSDDKQKAAGIGERNRPVMLLSSTSTKKKVNKISKSSESTHMEMKLLLWDQLDHLIVLVERLTAWNKKSRPLHAKALERVLRWLLGTQEKYIHIQTKTDSQMLKSGILLLSSCWKHYGMLLHLEEHKFAQKYTELLEQYLSGIQFYADNYAEESPKNKESGRETIKFFLNCLALLLGRLHGMQFKSTIEEHGSQLSQAIISQLNCADDEVIDSALCIFKAVIFRTNSSLSKCAADISQINALLPMLLHLLDERDTAAKAVIKLFAEYCSISSDTQCLEEILKRLISGNVSQKRNAVDFISDLIHVSMESDTVLPPTMWQHLSCHLLEFLQDEQMVINTQASKLIPLIDPSFTLPALVCLICSPLERVHSLASGALIALLKNYKHSPDVICMLLDCLSKPPQNPDICDIAYGEEG
;
A
#
# COMPACT_ATOMS: atom_id res chain seq x y z
N MET A 1 61.16 -28.41 -12.82
CA MET A 1 62.30 -28.08 -13.70
C MET A 1 61.87 -28.38 -15.13
N VAL A 2 62.10 -27.62 -16.19
CA VAL A 2 62.56 -26.26 -16.51
C VAL A 2 62.35 -26.17 -18.04
N ALA A 3 61.91 -25.01 -18.55
CA ALA A 3 62.07 -24.50 -19.92
C ALA A 3 61.37 -25.17 -21.14
N MET A 4 60.39 -24.42 -21.69
CA MET A 4 60.29 -23.92 -23.07
C MET A 4 61.32 -24.42 -24.11
N GLU A 5 60.85 -24.77 -25.32
CA GLU A 5 61.05 -23.90 -26.50
C GLU A 5 60.20 -24.29 -27.73
N GLN A 6 59.93 -23.25 -28.52
CA GLN A 6 59.07 -23.11 -29.70
C GLN A 6 59.51 -23.95 -30.91
N LYS A 7 58.56 -24.35 -31.78
CA LYS A 7 58.53 -23.93 -33.21
C LYS A 7 57.40 -24.57 -34.03
N GLN A 8 56.81 -23.70 -34.86
CA GLN A 8 56.09 -23.90 -36.14
C GLN A 8 54.59 -23.61 -36.14
N LEU A 9 54.32 -22.31 -36.14
CA LEU A 9 53.17 -21.69 -36.80
C LEU A 9 53.56 -21.52 -38.29
N LEU A 10 52.89 -22.24 -39.20
CA LEU A 10 52.96 -21.99 -40.64
C LEU A 10 51.53 -21.94 -41.20
N LEU A 11 51.05 -20.71 -41.29
CA LEU A 11 50.27 -20.13 -42.40
C LEU A 11 49.55 -21.14 -43.32
N ARG A 12 48.22 -21.28 -43.13
CA ARG A 12 47.29 -21.56 -44.23
C ARG A 12 46.19 -20.51 -44.21
N THR A 13 46.37 -19.55 -45.10
CA THR A 13 45.35 -18.64 -45.62
C THR A 13 44.22 -19.45 -46.25
N ALA A 14 43.02 -19.30 -45.72
CA ALA A 14 41.78 -19.62 -46.40
C ALA A 14 40.90 -18.37 -46.37
N THR A 15 40.59 -17.91 -47.57
CA THR A 15 39.84 -16.73 -47.94
C THR A 15 38.40 -16.83 -47.42
N GLU A 16 38.04 -16.05 -46.39
CA GLU A 16 36.66 -15.77 -46.02
C GLU A 16 36.28 -14.35 -46.50
N PRO A 17 35.04 -14.12 -46.97
CA PRO A 17 34.70 -12.97 -47.80
C PRO A 17 34.48 -11.68 -46.98
N LEU A 18 34.70 -10.55 -47.68
CA LEU A 18 34.58 -9.12 -47.34
C LEU A 18 33.29 -8.64 -46.62
N ILE A 19 32.45 -9.53 -46.09
CA ILE A 19 31.17 -9.21 -45.44
C ILE A 19 31.37 -8.93 -43.92
N SER A 20 32.43 -9.45 -43.29
CA SER A 20 32.66 -9.22 -41.84
C SER A 20 33.29 -7.85 -41.54
N GLU A 21 34.15 -7.33 -42.43
CA GLU A 21 34.83 -6.03 -42.23
C GLU A 21 33.87 -4.85 -42.34
N SER A 22 32.91 -4.88 -43.27
CA SER A 22 31.92 -3.80 -43.45
C SER A 22 30.96 -3.69 -42.27
N ASN A 23 30.54 -4.82 -41.70
CA ASN A 23 29.71 -4.87 -40.48
C ASN A 23 30.51 -4.41 -39.24
N SER A 24 31.81 -4.77 -39.16
CA SER A 24 32.71 -4.33 -38.08
C SER A 24 32.97 -2.81 -38.10
N MET A 25 33.22 -2.23 -39.27
CA MET A 25 33.42 -0.78 -39.42
C MET A 25 32.14 0.01 -39.13
N THR A 26 30.97 -0.51 -39.51
CA THR A 26 29.67 0.10 -39.22
C THR A 26 29.37 0.07 -37.72
N SER A 27 29.63 -1.05 -37.04
CA SER A 27 29.44 -1.19 -35.60
C SER A 27 30.40 -0.30 -34.80
N ALA A 28 31.68 -0.20 -35.19
CA ALA A 28 32.64 0.71 -34.56
C ALA A 28 32.29 2.20 -34.78
N THR A 29 31.64 2.52 -35.89
CA THR A 29 31.15 3.89 -36.17
C THR A 29 29.90 4.18 -35.36
N LEU A 30 28.97 3.23 -35.26
CA LEU A 30 27.79 3.33 -34.41
C LEU A 30 28.16 3.49 -32.93
N GLY A 31 29.12 2.72 -32.42
CA GLY A 31 29.59 2.85 -31.04
C GLY A 31 30.13 4.25 -30.72
N ARG A 32 30.89 4.86 -31.64
CA ARG A 32 31.38 6.24 -31.51
C ARG A 32 30.22 7.25 -31.54
N VAL A 33 29.28 7.09 -32.46
CA VAL A 33 28.08 7.93 -32.57
C VAL A 33 27.26 7.87 -31.28
N MET A 34 26.95 6.67 -30.78
CA MET A 34 26.18 6.48 -29.56
C MET A 34 26.88 7.10 -28.35
N ASN A 35 28.20 6.93 -28.22
CA ASN A 35 28.96 7.58 -27.16
C ASN A 35 28.88 9.12 -27.24
N THR A 36 29.04 9.70 -28.43
CA THR A 36 28.92 11.16 -28.63
C THR A 36 27.52 11.67 -28.28
N LEU A 37 26.46 10.98 -28.70
CA LEU A 37 25.08 11.38 -28.44
C LEU A 37 24.71 11.26 -26.96
N LEU A 38 25.06 10.15 -26.32
CA LEU A 38 24.70 9.88 -24.93
C LEU A 38 25.49 10.73 -23.94
N THR A 39 26.75 11.07 -24.24
CA THR A 39 27.58 11.92 -23.35
C THR A 39 27.36 13.43 -23.55
N THR A 40 26.65 13.84 -24.60
CA THR A 40 26.35 15.26 -24.86
C THR A 40 25.37 15.83 -23.84
N LYS A 41 25.57 17.09 -23.42
CA LYS A 41 24.65 17.78 -22.51
C LYS A 41 23.23 17.88 -23.11
N PRO A 42 22.16 17.59 -22.33
CA PRO A 42 20.77 17.64 -22.81
C PRO A 42 20.38 18.91 -23.58
N LYS A 43 20.75 20.10 -23.08
CA LYS A 43 20.41 21.38 -23.73
C LYS A 43 21.03 21.52 -25.13
N LYS A 44 22.31 21.15 -25.27
CA LYS A 44 23.02 21.20 -26.54
C LYS A 44 22.44 20.21 -27.54
N LEU A 45 22.06 19.02 -27.07
CA LEU A 45 21.40 18.00 -27.88
C LEU A 45 20.07 18.51 -28.43
N LEU A 46 19.26 19.16 -27.59
CA LEU A 46 17.98 19.76 -28.00
C LEU A 46 18.12 20.90 -28.99
N GLU A 47 19.04 21.84 -28.73
CA GLU A 47 19.33 22.94 -29.66
C GLU A 47 19.73 22.38 -31.03
N THR A 48 20.58 21.36 -31.06
CA THR A 48 21.02 20.74 -32.32
C THR A 48 19.88 20.03 -33.06
N ILE A 49 18.99 19.33 -32.33
CA ILE A 49 17.78 18.70 -32.91
C ILE A 49 16.82 19.76 -33.47
N SER A 50 16.66 20.90 -32.79
CA SER A 50 15.78 21.97 -33.27
C SER A 50 16.29 22.70 -34.52
N HIS A 51 17.60 22.68 -34.76
CA HIS A 51 18.26 23.30 -35.90
C HIS A 51 18.64 22.30 -37.01
N LEU A 52 18.24 21.04 -36.89
CA LEU A 52 18.52 20.00 -37.87
C LEU A 52 17.73 20.27 -39.15
N ASP A 53 18.43 20.69 -40.20
CA ASP A 53 17.85 20.85 -41.54
C ASP A 53 17.27 19.51 -42.04
N PRO A 54 16.14 19.49 -42.76
CA PRO A 54 15.53 18.24 -43.27
C PRO A 54 16.30 17.56 -44.40
N SER A 55 17.40 18.15 -44.90
CA SER A 55 18.21 17.57 -45.98
C SER A 55 19.68 17.39 -45.57
N PRO A 56 20.25 16.17 -45.65
CA PRO A 56 21.62 15.91 -45.20
C PRO A 56 22.65 16.45 -46.21
N LYS A 57 23.48 17.41 -45.79
CA LYS A 57 24.73 17.74 -46.50
C LYS A 57 25.81 16.77 -46.02
N ILE A 58 26.02 15.70 -46.77
CA ILE A 58 27.03 14.69 -46.47
C ILE A 58 28.41 15.26 -46.79
N ALA A 59 29.19 15.60 -45.75
CA ALA A 59 30.64 15.79 -45.87
C ALA A 59 31.33 14.91 -44.82
N PRO A 60 32.20 13.96 -45.21
CA PRO A 60 32.87 13.09 -44.26
C PRO A 60 34.04 13.84 -43.61
N ILE A 61 34.37 13.45 -42.37
CA ILE A 61 35.70 13.47 -41.70
C ILE A 61 35.67 13.99 -40.25
N ALA A 62 34.63 14.70 -39.78
CA ALA A 62 34.53 15.12 -38.37
C ALA A 62 33.20 14.69 -37.73
N VAL A 63 33.23 13.87 -36.67
CA VAL A 63 32.04 13.43 -35.91
C VAL A 63 31.42 14.63 -35.18
N SER A 64 30.71 15.48 -35.93
CA SER A 64 29.90 16.53 -35.35
C SER A 64 28.64 15.91 -34.73
N LEU A 65 28.02 16.66 -33.82
CA LEU A 65 26.79 16.22 -33.16
C LEU A 65 25.64 16.04 -34.19
N GLU A 66 25.55 16.93 -35.16
CA GLU A 66 24.57 16.86 -36.27
C GLU A 66 24.78 15.63 -37.15
N GLN A 67 26.03 15.32 -37.50
CA GLN A 67 26.35 14.11 -38.29
C GLN A 67 26.04 12.84 -37.51
N SER A 68 26.26 12.85 -36.19
CA SER A 68 25.93 11.73 -35.30
C SER A 68 24.42 11.49 -35.24
N LEU A 69 23.61 12.55 -35.18
CA LEU A 69 22.15 12.47 -35.23
C LEU A 69 21.66 11.92 -36.58
N TRP A 70 22.15 12.48 -37.70
CA TRP A 70 21.82 11.99 -39.03
C TRP A 70 22.19 10.52 -39.25
N PHE A 71 23.37 10.12 -38.78
CA PHE A 71 23.81 8.72 -38.85
C PHE A 71 22.87 7.82 -38.06
N LEU A 72 22.50 8.20 -36.83
CA LEU A 72 21.57 7.42 -36.02
C LEU A 72 20.20 7.29 -36.68
N TYR A 73 19.62 8.39 -37.16
CA TYR A 73 18.32 8.37 -37.83
C TYR A 73 18.33 7.47 -39.07
N LYS A 74 19.34 7.61 -39.93
CA LYS A 74 19.48 6.75 -41.11
C LYS A 74 19.71 5.28 -40.72
N TYR A 75 20.54 5.02 -39.72
CA TYR A 75 20.79 3.65 -39.27
C TYR A 75 19.51 2.97 -38.77
N VAL A 76 18.70 3.67 -37.96
CA VAL A 76 17.43 3.14 -37.46
C VAL A 76 16.46 2.90 -38.63
N LYS A 77 16.38 3.83 -39.58
CA LYS A 77 15.51 3.69 -40.75
C LYS A 77 15.93 2.52 -41.66
N ASP A 78 17.22 2.43 -41.99
CA ASP A 78 17.77 1.33 -42.80
C ASP A 78 17.57 -0.02 -42.09
N ALA A 79 17.66 -0.05 -40.76
CA ALA A 79 17.42 -1.25 -39.96
C ALA A 79 15.94 -1.63 -39.91
N ALA A 80 15.03 -0.65 -39.85
CA ALA A 80 13.59 -0.85 -39.91
C ALA A 80 13.16 -1.45 -41.27
N GLU A 81 13.70 -0.92 -42.37
CA GLU A 81 13.44 -1.43 -43.73
C GLU A 81 13.97 -2.85 -43.95
N LYS A 82 15.03 -3.24 -43.23
CA LYS A 82 15.68 -4.56 -43.32
C LYS A 82 15.23 -5.54 -42.23
N GLU A 83 14.30 -5.15 -41.36
CA GLU A 83 13.85 -5.92 -40.19
C GLU A 83 15.03 -6.43 -39.31
N SER A 84 16.11 -5.64 -39.23
CA SER A 84 17.30 -6.01 -38.47
C SER A 84 17.22 -5.51 -37.04
N SER A 85 17.82 -6.24 -36.10
CA SER A 85 17.83 -5.84 -34.68
C SER A 85 18.54 -4.50 -34.44
N LEU A 86 17.89 -3.68 -33.62
CA LEU A 86 18.34 -2.41 -33.09
C LEU A 86 19.01 -2.54 -31.70
N ASP A 87 19.36 -3.76 -31.29
CA ASP A 87 20.06 -4.05 -30.02
C ASP A 87 21.32 -3.18 -29.84
N GLN A 88 22.07 -2.92 -30.93
CA GLN A 88 23.30 -2.10 -30.89
C GLN A 88 23.03 -0.61 -30.59
N VAL A 89 21.77 -0.17 -30.69
CA VAL A 89 21.31 1.18 -30.34
C VAL A 89 20.63 1.16 -28.98
N LEU A 90 19.67 0.26 -28.79
CA LEU A 90 18.79 0.22 -27.63
C LEU A 90 19.51 -0.24 -26.36
N VAL A 91 20.42 -1.22 -26.43
CA VAL A 91 21.15 -1.70 -25.23
C VAL A 91 22.05 -0.61 -24.64
N PRO A 92 22.86 0.14 -25.43
CA PRO A 92 23.58 1.30 -24.91
C PRO A 92 22.67 2.37 -24.29
N MET A 93 21.51 2.64 -24.90
CA MET A 93 20.52 3.57 -24.34
C MET A 93 19.97 3.07 -22.99
N ILE A 94 19.62 1.80 -22.88
CA ILE A 94 19.13 1.14 -21.67
C ILE A 94 20.17 1.24 -20.54
N GLN A 95 21.41 0.86 -20.83
CA GLN A 95 22.52 0.90 -19.86
C GLN A 95 22.81 2.34 -19.42
N HIS A 96 22.77 3.29 -20.35
CA HIS A 96 22.98 4.70 -20.05
C HIS A 96 21.89 5.27 -19.12
N SER A 97 20.62 4.97 -19.40
CA SER A 97 19.49 5.37 -18.56
C SER A 97 19.62 4.88 -17.12
N LEU A 98 20.07 3.62 -16.94
CA LEU A 98 20.30 3.06 -15.61
C LEU A 98 21.50 3.73 -14.91
N ARG A 99 22.62 3.89 -15.62
CA ARG A 99 23.87 4.45 -15.06
C ARG A 99 23.74 5.92 -14.64
N PHE A 100 22.94 6.68 -15.37
CA PHE A 100 22.81 8.13 -15.19
C PHE A 100 21.45 8.58 -14.63
N ARG A 101 20.65 7.64 -14.08
CA ARG A 101 19.38 7.92 -13.38
C ARG A 101 19.57 9.03 -12.35
N GLY A 102 18.78 10.12 -12.48
CA GLY A 102 18.83 11.27 -11.56
C GLY A 102 20.04 12.22 -11.73
N SER A 103 20.86 12.06 -12.77
CA SER A 103 22.03 12.91 -13.02
C SER A 103 21.76 14.00 -14.08
N LYS A 104 22.66 14.99 -14.19
CA LYS A 104 22.64 16.02 -15.25
C LYS A 104 22.70 15.46 -16.68
N HIS A 105 23.12 14.20 -16.82
CA HIS A 105 23.26 13.47 -18.07
C HIS A 105 22.22 12.33 -18.19
N GLY A 106 21.12 12.36 -17.41
CA GLY A 106 20.11 11.30 -17.45
C GLY A 106 19.10 11.41 -18.60
N ASN A 107 18.95 12.58 -19.22
CA ASN A 107 17.81 12.87 -20.11
C ASN A 107 18.09 12.64 -21.61
N GLN A 108 19.33 12.34 -21.98
CA GLN A 108 19.74 12.23 -23.39
C GLN A 108 18.96 11.15 -24.12
N VAL A 109 18.78 9.98 -23.48
CA VAL A 109 18.02 8.86 -24.06
C VAL A 109 16.58 9.28 -24.33
N MET A 110 15.94 9.97 -23.40
CA MET A 110 14.57 10.46 -23.55
C MET A 110 14.44 11.49 -24.68
N ILE A 111 15.42 12.39 -24.82
CA ILE A 111 15.46 13.37 -25.92
C ILE A 111 15.59 12.66 -27.27
N LEU A 112 16.49 11.69 -27.38
CA LEU A 112 16.71 10.94 -28.62
C LEU A 112 15.49 10.12 -29.01
N LEU A 113 14.86 9.41 -28.07
CA LEU A 113 13.66 8.63 -28.34
C LEU A 113 12.48 9.55 -28.72
N ASN A 114 12.30 10.68 -28.03
CA ASN A 114 11.24 11.62 -28.40
C ASN A 114 11.41 12.16 -29.82
N TRP A 115 12.64 12.43 -30.25
CA TRP A 115 12.93 12.84 -31.63
C TRP A 115 12.75 11.70 -32.64
N LEU A 116 13.27 10.51 -32.37
CA LEU A 116 13.14 9.36 -33.27
C LEU A 116 11.69 8.92 -33.46
N PHE A 117 10.85 9.10 -32.43
CA PHE A 117 9.43 8.74 -32.47
C PHE A 117 8.55 9.69 -33.29
N GLU A 118 9.10 10.82 -33.75
CA GLU A 118 8.39 11.68 -34.71
C GLU A 118 8.18 10.98 -36.06
N ASP A 119 9.07 10.07 -36.43
CA ASP A 119 8.94 9.21 -37.61
C ASP A 119 8.25 7.89 -37.24
N GLU A 120 7.18 7.55 -37.95
CA GLU A 120 6.35 6.37 -37.66
C GLU A 120 7.08 5.05 -37.87
N VAL A 121 7.92 4.96 -38.90
CA VAL A 121 8.67 3.75 -39.25
C VAL A 121 9.73 3.50 -38.17
N ASN A 122 10.44 4.56 -37.78
CA ASN A 122 11.42 4.48 -36.70
C ASN A 122 10.76 4.15 -35.35
N PHE A 123 9.61 4.77 -35.04
CA PHE A 123 8.84 4.45 -33.83
C PHE A 123 8.49 2.97 -33.77
N GLN A 124 7.86 2.42 -34.81
CA GLN A 124 7.41 1.04 -34.82
C GLN A 124 8.59 0.06 -34.67
N ALA A 125 9.69 0.30 -35.38
CA ALA A 125 10.88 -0.52 -35.29
C ALA A 125 11.52 -0.47 -33.90
N LEU A 126 11.70 0.73 -33.33
CA LEU A 126 12.29 0.89 -32.00
C LEU A 126 11.40 0.32 -30.90
N ALA A 127 10.08 0.51 -30.97
CA ALA A 127 9.15 0.04 -29.95
C ALA A 127 9.03 -1.50 -29.96
N ASN A 128 8.91 -2.12 -31.13
CA ASN A 128 8.90 -3.59 -31.26
C ASN A 128 10.22 -4.20 -30.79
N ASP A 129 11.35 -3.59 -31.12
CA ASP A 129 12.65 -4.14 -30.71
C ASP A 129 12.92 -3.89 -29.21
N LEU A 130 12.37 -2.80 -28.62
CA LEU A 130 12.33 -2.61 -27.17
C LEU A 130 11.53 -3.72 -26.47
N GLU A 131 10.35 -4.09 -26.97
CA GLU A 131 9.58 -5.25 -26.49
C GLU A 131 10.40 -6.55 -26.59
N ALA A 132 11.01 -6.78 -27.75
CA ALA A 132 11.77 -8.01 -28.00
C ALA A 132 13.02 -8.14 -27.11
N ILE A 133 13.68 -7.04 -26.73
CA ILE A 133 14.88 -7.07 -25.86
C ILE A 133 14.60 -7.80 -24.55
N LEU A 134 13.45 -7.55 -23.92
CA LEU A 134 13.11 -8.16 -22.64
C LEU A 134 12.93 -9.68 -22.76
N SER A 135 12.44 -10.15 -23.91
CA SER A 135 12.24 -11.58 -24.19
C SER A 135 13.52 -12.28 -24.68
N ARG A 136 14.42 -11.56 -25.37
CA ARG A 136 15.64 -12.12 -25.98
C ARG A 136 16.86 -12.15 -25.06
N LYS A 137 16.92 -11.28 -24.04
CA LYS A 137 18.10 -11.14 -23.17
C LYS A 137 17.79 -11.44 -21.71
N GLU A 138 18.39 -12.50 -21.19
CA GLU A 138 18.31 -12.90 -19.77
C GLU A 138 19.28 -12.14 -18.85
N ASP A 139 19.78 -10.97 -19.26
CA ASP A 139 20.70 -10.17 -18.45
C ASP A 139 19.92 -9.27 -17.48
N HIS A 140 19.97 -9.60 -16.19
CA HIS A 140 19.30 -8.84 -15.13
C HIS A 140 19.66 -7.35 -15.10
N TYR A 141 20.88 -6.95 -15.49
CA TYR A 141 21.28 -5.55 -15.56
C TYR A 141 20.59 -4.83 -16.73
N ILE A 142 20.47 -5.49 -17.87
CA ILE A 142 19.73 -4.98 -19.04
C ILE A 142 18.25 -4.90 -18.72
N SER A 143 17.64 -5.94 -18.11
CA SER A 143 16.23 -5.93 -17.69
C SER A 143 15.96 -4.80 -16.70
N LEU A 144 16.85 -4.55 -15.73
CA LEU A 144 16.70 -3.47 -14.77
C LEU A 144 16.74 -2.09 -15.45
N GLY A 145 17.67 -1.90 -16.39
CA GLY A 145 17.75 -0.66 -17.17
C GLY A 145 16.54 -0.48 -18.08
N TRP A 146 16.03 -1.59 -18.65
CA TRP A 146 14.84 -1.59 -19.48
C TRP A 146 13.63 -1.13 -18.67
N CYS A 147 13.42 -1.68 -17.47
CA CYS A 147 12.34 -1.25 -16.58
C CYS A 147 12.43 0.26 -16.25
N THR A 148 13.65 0.75 -16.00
CA THR A 148 13.90 2.16 -15.71
C THR A 148 13.57 3.06 -16.90
N LEU A 149 13.96 2.67 -18.12
CA LEU A 149 13.70 3.43 -19.34
C LEU A 149 12.21 3.40 -19.72
N ALA A 150 11.58 2.23 -19.72
CA ALA A 150 10.16 2.07 -20.03
C ALA A 150 9.29 2.89 -19.07
N ARG A 151 9.61 2.87 -17.76
CA ARG A 151 8.90 3.71 -16.78
C ARG A 151 9.07 5.20 -17.07
N SER A 152 10.27 5.62 -17.48
CA SER A 152 10.54 7.02 -17.84
C SER A 152 9.77 7.47 -19.09
N LEU A 153 9.53 6.55 -20.04
CA LEU A 153 8.69 6.79 -21.23
C LEU A 153 7.21 6.92 -20.88
N ILE A 154 6.70 6.10 -19.95
CA ILE A 154 5.32 6.19 -19.46
C ILE A 154 5.12 7.48 -18.65
N GLU A 155 6.07 7.83 -17.78
CA GLU A 155 5.99 9.00 -16.91
C GLU A 155 6.53 10.30 -17.56
N PHE A 156 6.74 10.29 -18.88
CA PHE A 156 7.40 11.35 -19.62
C PHE A 156 6.72 12.71 -19.44
N GLU A 157 5.39 12.77 -19.53
CA GLU A 157 4.65 14.02 -19.36
C GLU A 157 4.76 14.60 -17.94
N VAL A 158 4.81 13.73 -16.92
CA VAL A 158 4.92 14.17 -15.52
C VAL A 158 6.33 14.67 -15.21
N THR A 159 7.33 14.37 -16.04
CA THR A 159 8.75 14.68 -15.79
C THR A 159 9.29 15.83 -16.64
N MET A 160 8.63 16.21 -17.73
CA MET A 160 9.18 17.13 -18.74
C MET A 160 8.21 18.24 -19.17
N ASP A 161 7.90 19.17 -18.25
CA ASP A 161 7.08 20.39 -18.47
C ASP A 161 7.63 21.38 -19.53
N LYS A 162 8.78 21.10 -20.17
CA LYS A 162 9.55 22.10 -20.95
C LYS A 162 10.01 21.64 -22.34
N LEU A 163 9.57 20.47 -22.80
CA LEU A 163 9.90 19.96 -24.13
C LEU A 163 8.70 20.11 -25.05
N GLU A 164 8.91 20.50 -26.32
CA GLU A 164 7.92 20.26 -27.36
C GLU A 164 7.82 18.74 -27.55
N THR A 165 6.93 18.12 -26.79
CA THR A 165 6.76 16.66 -26.68
C THR A 165 5.95 16.12 -27.86
N ARG A 166 6.39 16.33 -29.12
CA ARG A 166 5.60 15.90 -30.28
C ARG A 166 5.64 14.38 -30.50
N GLY A 167 6.82 13.75 -30.46
CA GLY A 167 6.98 12.33 -30.78
C GLY A 167 6.34 11.37 -29.76
N VAL A 168 6.82 11.36 -28.50
CA VAL A 168 6.30 10.42 -27.47
C VAL A 168 4.81 10.63 -27.25
N ARG A 169 4.33 11.88 -27.17
CA ARG A 169 2.91 12.19 -26.97
C ARG A 169 2.05 11.68 -28.12
N ALA A 170 2.45 11.91 -29.37
CA ALA A 170 1.67 11.48 -30.53
C ALA A 170 1.57 9.95 -30.64
N ARG A 171 2.52 9.21 -30.04
CA ARG A 171 2.60 7.75 -30.09
C ARG A 171 2.35 7.07 -28.74
N TYR A 172 1.87 7.82 -27.74
CA TYR A 172 1.77 7.35 -26.35
C TYR A 172 0.86 6.13 -26.22
N ASP A 173 -0.34 6.20 -26.78
CA ASP A 173 -1.32 5.10 -26.80
C ASP A 173 -0.76 3.82 -27.46
N ALA A 174 -0.03 3.97 -28.56
CA ALA A 174 0.61 2.84 -29.25
C ALA A 174 1.75 2.26 -28.41
N LEU A 175 2.51 3.11 -27.72
CA LEU A 175 3.58 2.68 -26.82
C LEU A 175 3.03 1.90 -25.62
N LEU A 176 1.93 2.37 -25.01
CA LEU A 176 1.27 1.63 -23.91
C LEU A 176 0.79 0.26 -24.38
N LYS A 177 0.19 0.15 -25.57
CA LYS A 177 -0.22 -1.14 -26.15
C LYS A 177 0.94 -2.12 -26.29
N ILE A 178 2.08 -1.65 -26.81
CA ILE A 178 3.30 -2.46 -26.95
C ILE A 178 3.84 -2.85 -25.57
N PHE A 179 3.88 -1.95 -24.59
CA PHE A 179 4.35 -2.34 -23.25
C PHE A 179 3.40 -3.29 -22.51
N CYS A 180 2.11 -3.29 -22.84
CA CYS A 180 1.17 -4.28 -22.27
C CYS A 180 1.50 -5.72 -22.68
N THR A 181 2.08 -5.95 -23.86
CA THR A 181 2.49 -7.31 -24.28
C THR A 181 3.68 -7.82 -23.47
N CYS A 182 4.50 -6.93 -22.91
CA CYS A 182 5.60 -7.27 -22.01
C CYS A 182 5.15 -7.68 -20.59
N THR A 183 3.88 -7.46 -20.21
CA THR A 183 3.42 -7.60 -18.81
C THR A 183 3.64 -9.01 -18.26
N SER A 184 3.44 -10.05 -19.08
CA SER A 184 3.66 -11.45 -18.68
C SER A 184 5.11 -11.72 -18.26
N HIS A 185 6.08 -11.18 -19.01
CA HIS A 185 7.51 -11.28 -18.69
C HIS A 185 7.85 -10.49 -17.41
N LEU A 186 7.28 -9.30 -17.25
CA LEU A 186 7.47 -8.48 -16.03
C LEU A 186 6.91 -9.18 -14.79
N VAL A 187 5.75 -9.83 -14.90
CA VAL A 187 5.16 -10.61 -13.81
C VAL A 187 6.02 -11.82 -13.46
N ALA A 188 6.63 -12.49 -14.45
CA ALA A 188 7.58 -13.57 -14.16
C ALA A 188 8.77 -13.06 -13.34
N ILE A 189 9.34 -11.90 -13.70
CA ILE A 189 10.41 -11.24 -12.93
C ILE A 189 9.96 -10.89 -11.50
N VAL A 190 8.72 -10.41 -11.32
CA VAL A 190 8.15 -10.08 -10.01
C VAL A 190 7.94 -11.33 -9.16
N ARG A 191 7.44 -12.42 -9.76
CA ARG A 191 7.17 -13.69 -9.08
C ARG A 191 8.45 -14.39 -8.62
N ASP A 192 9.49 -14.35 -9.45
CA ASP A 192 10.68 -15.17 -9.26
C ASP A 192 11.83 -14.40 -8.58
N GLY A 193 11.79 -13.06 -8.55
CA GLY A 193 12.87 -12.23 -8.04
C GLY A 193 12.69 -11.75 -6.59
N SER A 194 12.27 -12.64 -5.71
CA SER A 194 12.25 -12.42 -4.26
C SER A 194 13.10 -13.47 -3.52
N THR A 195 13.53 -13.13 -2.30
CA THR A 195 14.28 -14.03 -1.43
C THR A 195 13.61 -14.09 -0.06
N VAL A 196 13.48 -15.29 0.50
CA VAL A 196 12.91 -15.48 1.84
C VAL A 196 14.01 -15.30 2.88
N GLN A 197 13.85 -14.32 3.77
CA GLN A 197 14.71 -14.09 4.93
C GLN A 197 13.92 -14.30 6.22
N GLY A 198 14.07 -15.47 6.84
CA GLY A 198 13.24 -15.90 7.97
C GLY A 198 11.82 -16.22 7.51
N GLU A 199 10.81 -15.62 8.15
CA GLU A 199 9.40 -15.76 7.78
C GLU A 199 8.94 -14.75 6.71
N PHE A 200 9.83 -13.87 6.25
CA PHE A 200 9.46 -12.73 5.39
C PHE A 200 10.12 -12.79 4.01
N GLU A 201 9.35 -12.41 2.99
CA GLU A 201 9.80 -12.35 1.60
C GLU A 201 10.28 -10.93 1.26
N LEU A 202 11.49 -10.79 0.72
CA LEU A 202 12.08 -9.51 0.33
C LEU A 202 12.37 -9.48 -1.17
N PRO A 203 11.95 -8.42 -1.90
CA PRO A 203 12.17 -8.32 -3.33
C PRO A 203 13.62 -7.92 -3.69
N THR A 204 14.07 -8.35 -4.86
CA THR A 204 15.27 -7.81 -5.50
C THR A 204 14.99 -6.43 -6.12
N ARG A 205 16.06 -5.66 -6.40
CA ARG A 205 15.93 -4.35 -7.08
C ARG A 205 15.25 -4.45 -8.45
N LEU A 206 15.49 -5.55 -9.16
CA LEU A 206 14.87 -5.81 -10.46
C LEU A 206 13.36 -6.05 -10.32
N SER A 207 12.93 -6.86 -9.36
CA SER A 207 11.52 -7.12 -9.11
C SER A 207 10.76 -5.88 -8.61
N VAL A 208 11.39 -5.05 -7.79
CA VAL A 208 10.83 -3.73 -7.43
C VAL A 208 10.63 -2.87 -8.68
N ALA A 209 11.65 -2.76 -9.54
CA ALA A 209 11.56 -1.96 -10.76
C ALA A 209 10.51 -2.51 -11.75
N ALA A 210 10.37 -3.83 -11.87
CA ALA A 210 9.36 -4.47 -12.70
C ALA A 210 7.94 -4.26 -12.14
N ALA A 211 7.74 -4.44 -10.83
CA ALA A 211 6.46 -4.19 -10.16
C ALA A 211 6.00 -2.74 -10.36
N ASP A 212 6.89 -1.79 -10.09
CA ASP A 212 6.60 -0.37 -10.28
C ASP A 212 6.33 -0.02 -11.75
N LEU A 213 7.01 -0.66 -12.70
CA LEU A 213 6.70 -0.46 -14.11
C LEU A 213 5.29 -0.95 -14.47
N ILE A 214 4.89 -2.13 -13.99
CA ILE A 214 3.52 -2.64 -14.19
C ILE A 214 2.51 -1.65 -13.59
N LEU A 215 2.79 -1.11 -12.40
CA LEU A 215 1.93 -0.09 -11.77
C LEU A 215 1.86 1.20 -12.61
N SER A 216 2.99 1.74 -13.07
CA SER A 216 2.99 2.94 -13.92
C SER A 216 2.24 2.71 -15.23
N LEU A 217 2.43 1.55 -15.86
CA LEU A 217 1.76 1.16 -17.10
C LEU A 217 0.24 1.06 -16.90
N THR A 218 -0.19 0.32 -15.88
CA THR A 218 -1.61 0.06 -15.63
C THR A 218 -2.33 1.28 -15.07
N GLU A 219 -1.65 2.15 -14.32
CA GLU A 219 -2.15 3.48 -13.94
C GLU A 219 -2.34 4.36 -15.19
N ALA A 220 -1.38 4.38 -16.12
CA ALA A 220 -1.49 5.16 -17.35
C ALA A 220 -2.71 4.78 -18.19
N LEU A 221 -3.08 3.49 -18.23
CA LEU A 221 -4.30 3.01 -18.90
C LEU A 221 -5.61 3.53 -18.27
N THR A 222 -5.57 4.04 -17.03
CA THR A 222 -6.74 4.62 -16.36
C THR A 222 -6.97 6.10 -16.69
N ARG A 223 -5.98 6.78 -17.29
CA ARG A 223 -6.06 8.21 -17.55
C ARG A 223 -7.11 8.50 -18.62
N SER A 224 -8.03 9.39 -18.30
CA SER A 224 -8.89 10.05 -19.28
C SER A 224 -8.20 11.33 -19.75
N ASP A 225 -8.04 11.57 -21.05
CA ASP A 225 -7.48 12.81 -21.57
C ASP A 225 -8.47 13.96 -21.29
N SER A 226 -8.32 14.56 -20.11
CA SER A 226 -9.01 15.77 -19.70
C SER A 226 -8.04 16.78 -19.08
N VAL A 227 -6.79 16.80 -19.56
CA VAL A 227 -5.81 17.85 -19.26
C VAL A 227 -5.17 18.37 -20.55
N SER A 228 -6.00 18.64 -21.55
CA SER A 228 -5.65 19.64 -22.57
C SER A 228 -6.32 20.96 -22.17
N ASN A 229 -5.63 21.76 -21.36
CA ASN A 229 -5.72 23.24 -21.27
C ASN A 229 -5.00 23.72 -20.00
N CYS A 230 -3.69 23.49 -19.90
CA CYS A 230 -2.82 24.42 -19.17
C CYS A 230 -2.30 25.43 -20.18
N SER A 231 -3.12 26.43 -20.51
CA SER A 231 -2.62 27.69 -21.06
C SER A 231 -2.63 28.71 -19.93
N ASP A 232 -1.49 29.35 -19.74
CA ASP A 232 -1.24 30.46 -18.84
C ASP A 232 -2.44 31.40 -18.70
N ASP A 233 -2.89 31.63 -17.47
CA ASP A 233 -3.12 32.99 -17.02
C ASP A 233 -3.04 33.10 -15.49
N LYS A 234 -2.13 33.98 -15.05
CA LYS A 234 -1.91 34.37 -13.66
C LYS A 234 -3.20 34.95 -13.07
N GLN A 235 -3.85 34.25 -12.16
CA GLN A 235 -4.86 34.88 -11.30
C GLN A 235 -4.18 35.71 -10.22
N LYS A 236 -4.33 37.02 -10.33
CA LYS A 236 -4.28 37.94 -9.18
C LYS A 236 -5.43 37.57 -8.23
N ALA A 237 -5.09 37.50 -6.95
CA ALA A 237 -6.04 37.33 -5.85
C ALA A 237 -7.12 38.42 -5.83
N ALA A 238 -8.37 38.01 -5.59
CA ALA A 238 -9.35 38.72 -4.77
C ALA A 238 -10.60 37.86 -4.56
N GLY A 239 -11.09 37.76 -3.32
CA GLY A 239 -12.51 37.58 -3.03
C GLY A 239 -12.92 36.29 -2.31
N ILE A 240 -13.16 36.44 -1.00
CA ILE A 240 -13.84 35.53 -0.08
C ILE A 240 -15.26 35.21 -0.59
N GLY A 241 -15.68 33.93 -0.51
CA GLY A 241 -17.10 33.55 -0.48
C GLY A 241 -17.45 32.24 -1.19
N GLU A 242 -18.08 31.34 -0.42
CA GLU A 242 -18.92 30.19 -0.84
C GLU A 242 -18.27 28.82 -1.07
N ARG A 243 -18.40 28.01 -0.01
CA ARG A 243 -18.53 26.54 0.00
C ARG A 243 -19.52 26.05 -1.07
N ASN A 244 -19.28 24.82 -1.50
CA ASN A 244 -20.12 23.94 -2.34
C ASN A 244 -19.85 24.02 -3.86
N ARG A 245 -18.89 23.21 -4.32
CA ARG A 245 -18.97 22.59 -5.65
C ARG A 245 -18.74 21.07 -5.54
N PRO A 246 -19.76 20.24 -5.85
CA PRO A 246 -19.64 18.79 -5.79
C PRO A 246 -18.92 18.20 -7.01
N VAL A 247 -18.42 16.99 -6.79
CA VAL A 247 -17.91 16.03 -7.78
C VAL A 247 -18.92 15.87 -8.92
N MET A 248 -18.51 16.22 -10.14
CA MET A 248 -19.35 16.10 -11.33
C MET A 248 -19.35 14.63 -11.80
N LEU A 249 -20.36 13.87 -11.39
CA LEU A 249 -20.76 12.62 -12.02
C LEU A 249 -22.10 12.80 -12.75
N LEU A 250 -22.00 12.64 -14.07
CA LEU A 250 -22.99 12.51 -15.14
C LEU A 250 -24.48 12.56 -14.74
N SER A 251 -25.18 13.56 -15.26
CA SER A 251 -26.63 13.71 -15.18
C SER A 251 -27.38 12.84 -16.20
N SER A 252 -28.47 12.24 -15.74
CA SER A 252 -29.43 11.45 -16.51
C SER A 252 -30.44 12.30 -17.29
N THR A 253 -30.44 12.12 -18.61
CA THR A 253 -31.55 12.18 -19.59
C THR A 253 -32.49 13.40 -19.79
N SER A 254 -32.56 13.77 -21.09
CA SER A 254 -33.65 14.37 -21.91
C SER A 254 -33.47 15.87 -22.21
N THR A 255 -33.14 16.32 -23.43
CA THR A 255 -33.87 16.19 -24.71
C THR A 255 -33.03 16.74 -25.91
N LYS A 256 -33.19 16.10 -27.08
CA LYS A 256 -33.01 16.55 -28.50
C LYS A 256 -31.74 17.33 -28.97
N LYS A 257 -30.91 16.58 -29.73
CA LYS A 257 -30.20 16.89 -31.00
C LYS A 257 -29.40 18.21 -31.15
N LYS A 258 -28.07 18.07 -31.11
CA LYS A 258 -27.18 18.45 -32.24
C LYS A 258 -25.92 17.57 -32.21
N VAL A 259 -25.73 16.78 -33.27
CA VAL A 259 -24.62 15.80 -33.40
C VAL A 259 -23.34 16.54 -33.75
N ASN A 260 -22.39 16.63 -32.81
CA ASN A 260 -20.98 16.92 -33.12
C ASN A 260 -20.27 15.59 -33.41
N LYS A 261 -19.82 15.40 -34.66
CA LYS A 261 -19.17 14.16 -35.15
C LYS A 261 -17.75 13.92 -34.62
N ILE A 262 -17.22 14.79 -33.75
CA ILE A 262 -15.84 14.71 -33.22
C ILE A 262 -15.76 13.91 -31.90
N SER A 263 -16.88 13.70 -31.18
CA SER A 263 -16.85 13.05 -29.86
C SER A 263 -16.79 11.52 -29.89
N LYS A 264 -17.13 10.87 -31.02
CA LYS A 264 -17.22 9.40 -31.09
C LYS A 264 -15.86 8.68 -31.16
N SER A 265 -14.82 9.32 -31.71
CA SER A 265 -13.50 8.69 -31.86
C SER A 265 -12.68 8.72 -30.56
N SER A 266 -12.86 9.75 -29.73
CA SER A 266 -12.18 9.89 -28.43
C SER A 266 -12.81 9.01 -27.34
N GLU A 267 -14.14 8.81 -27.36
CA GLU A 267 -14.79 7.85 -26.46
C GLU A 267 -14.41 6.40 -26.76
N SER A 268 -14.15 6.04 -28.03
CA SER A 268 -13.76 4.69 -28.42
C SER A 268 -12.34 4.32 -27.98
N THR A 269 -11.37 5.24 -28.10
CA THR A 269 -9.98 5.00 -27.66
C THR A 269 -9.88 4.90 -26.14
N HIS A 270 -10.67 5.67 -25.40
CA HIS A 270 -10.70 5.56 -23.94
C HIS A 270 -11.21 4.21 -23.43
N MET A 271 -12.23 3.65 -24.08
CA MET A 271 -12.69 2.32 -23.70
C MET A 271 -11.69 1.24 -24.11
N GLU A 272 -10.94 1.44 -25.19
CA GLU A 272 -9.86 0.53 -25.60
C GLU A 272 -8.76 0.43 -24.55
N MET A 273 -8.29 1.55 -23.98
CA MET A 273 -7.27 1.53 -22.92
C MET A 273 -7.76 0.84 -21.65
N LYS A 274 -9.03 1.05 -21.29
CA LYS A 274 -9.65 0.37 -20.14
C LYS A 274 -9.85 -1.12 -20.38
N LEU A 275 -10.11 -1.54 -21.62
CA LEU A 275 -10.13 -2.94 -22.02
C LEU A 275 -8.75 -3.57 -21.87
N LEU A 276 -7.69 -2.89 -22.29
CA LEU A 276 -6.32 -3.38 -22.09
C LEU A 276 -6.00 -3.58 -20.60
N LEU A 277 -6.44 -2.65 -19.74
CA LEU A 277 -6.29 -2.81 -18.28
C LEU A 277 -7.06 -4.05 -17.78
N TRP A 278 -8.27 -4.27 -18.28
CA TRP A 278 -9.08 -5.44 -17.95
C TRP A 278 -8.39 -6.75 -18.36
N ASP A 279 -7.75 -6.77 -19.54
CA ASP A 279 -6.98 -7.92 -20.02
C ASP A 279 -5.74 -8.21 -19.16
N GLN A 280 -5.29 -7.23 -18.34
CA GLN A 280 -4.20 -7.42 -17.37
C GLN A 280 -4.67 -7.89 -15.98
N LEU A 281 -5.96 -8.16 -15.76
CA LEU A 281 -6.50 -8.46 -14.42
C LEU A 281 -5.75 -9.59 -13.70
N ASP A 282 -5.44 -10.69 -14.40
CA ASP A 282 -4.71 -11.83 -13.82
C ASP A 282 -3.29 -11.45 -13.40
N HIS A 283 -2.62 -10.62 -14.20
CA HIS A 283 -1.30 -10.08 -13.90
C HIS A 283 -1.34 -9.14 -12.68
N LEU A 284 -2.41 -8.35 -12.54
CA LEU A 284 -2.61 -7.48 -11.37
C LEU A 284 -2.81 -8.29 -10.09
N ILE A 285 -3.54 -9.40 -10.14
CA ILE A 285 -3.73 -10.30 -8.99
C ILE A 285 -2.37 -10.81 -8.50
N VAL A 286 -1.55 -11.37 -9.39
CA VAL A 286 -0.20 -11.87 -9.05
C VAL A 286 0.69 -10.76 -8.51
N LEU A 287 0.61 -9.56 -9.10
CA LEU A 287 1.37 -8.40 -8.61
C LEU A 287 0.97 -8.03 -7.18
N VAL A 288 -0.33 -7.89 -6.90
CA VAL A 288 -0.83 -7.49 -5.57
C VAL A 288 -0.53 -8.57 -4.52
N GLU A 289 -0.60 -9.86 -4.88
CA GLU A 289 -0.14 -10.96 -4.00
C GLU A 289 1.32 -10.77 -3.57
N ARG A 290 2.21 -10.47 -4.52
CA ARG A 290 3.64 -10.28 -4.23
C ARG A 290 3.89 -9.01 -3.43
N LEU A 291 3.24 -7.91 -3.79
CA LEU A 291 3.32 -6.66 -3.01
C LEU A 291 2.85 -6.88 -1.56
N THR A 292 1.79 -7.67 -1.36
CA THR A 292 1.29 -8.02 -0.03
C THR A 292 2.38 -8.73 0.78
N ALA A 293 2.97 -9.78 0.23
CA ALA A 293 4.03 -10.54 0.88
C ALA A 293 5.23 -9.67 1.27
N TRP A 294 5.68 -8.78 0.38
CA TRP A 294 6.83 -7.91 0.60
C TRP A 294 6.62 -6.84 1.68
N ASN A 295 5.36 -6.43 1.91
CA ASN A 295 5.04 -5.38 2.88
C ASN A 295 4.68 -5.90 4.28
N LYS A 296 4.43 -7.21 4.47
CA LYS A 296 4.00 -7.80 5.75
C LYS A 296 4.89 -7.41 6.94
N LYS A 297 6.21 -7.39 6.74
CA LYS A 297 7.17 -7.08 7.82
C LYS A 297 7.25 -5.59 8.13
N SER A 298 7.35 -4.76 7.09
CA SER A 298 7.78 -3.37 7.20
C SER A 298 6.63 -2.38 7.26
N ARG A 299 5.47 -2.74 6.70
CA ARG A 299 4.30 -1.87 6.55
C ARG A 299 3.01 -2.67 6.76
N PRO A 300 2.70 -3.09 7.99
CA PRO A 300 1.58 -3.99 8.27
C PRO A 300 0.22 -3.40 7.87
N LEU A 301 0.01 -2.09 8.07
CA LEU A 301 -1.23 -1.42 7.61
C LEU A 301 -1.35 -1.49 6.09
N HIS A 302 -0.26 -1.22 5.37
CA HIS A 302 -0.25 -1.27 3.91
C HIS A 302 -0.51 -2.70 3.41
N ALA A 303 0.13 -3.71 4.01
CA ALA A 303 -0.09 -5.11 3.68
C ALA A 303 -1.55 -5.54 3.88
N LYS A 304 -2.17 -5.19 5.00
CA LYS A 304 -3.59 -5.52 5.25
C LYS A 304 -4.53 -4.82 4.25
N ALA A 305 -4.19 -3.61 3.81
CA ALA A 305 -4.95 -2.92 2.78
C ALA A 305 -4.75 -3.55 1.39
N LEU A 306 -3.55 -4.07 1.09
CA LEU A 306 -3.28 -4.84 -0.14
C LEU A 306 -4.05 -6.16 -0.17
N GLU A 307 -4.19 -6.86 0.96
CA GLU A 307 -5.02 -8.08 1.06
C GLU A 307 -6.48 -7.81 0.66
N ARG A 308 -7.00 -6.63 1.00
CA ARG A 308 -8.35 -6.20 0.60
C ARG A 308 -8.43 -5.86 -0.88
N VAL A 309 -7.41 -5.21 -1.45
CA VAL A 309 -7.32 -5.00 -2.91
C VAL A 309 -7.31 -6.34 -3.62
N LEU A 310 -6.51 -7.30 -3.15
CA LEU A 310 -6.43 -8.65 -3.71
C LEU A 310 -7.79 -9.35 -3.68
N ARG A 311 -8.47 -9.34 -2.53
CA ARG A 311 -9.82 -9.92 -2.39
C ARG A 311 -10.82 -9.27 -3.33
N TRP A 312 -10.75 -7.95 -3.50
CA TRP A 312 -11.59 -7.22 -4.44
C TRP A 312 -11.30 -7.57 -5.90
N LEU A 313 -10.02 -7.73 -6.29
CA LEU A 313 -9.63 -8.17 -7.63
C LEU A 313 -10.11 -9.60 -7.92
N LEU A 314 -9.89 -10.55 -7.00
CA LEU A 314 -10.36 -11.93 -7.12
C LEU A 314 -11.89 -11.99 -7.22
N GLY A 315 -12.60 -11.26 -6.36
CA GLY A 315 -14.05 -11.17 -6.44
C GLY A 315 -14.55 -10.50 -7.73
N THR A 316 -13.77 -9.58 -8.31
CA THR A 316 -14.06 -8.99 -9.63
C THR A 316 -13.78 -9.98 -10.76
N GLN A 317 -12.77 -10.83 -10.65
CA GLN A 317 -12.52 -11.89 -11.62
C GLN A 317 -13.67 -12.91 -11.61
N GLU A 318 -13.99 -13.46 -10.43
CA GLU A 318 -15.05 -14.47 -10.24
C GLU A 318 -16.42 -14.01 -10.76
N LYS A 319 -16.80 -12.77 -10.48
CA LYS A 319 -18.10 -12.21 -10.90
C LYS A 319 -18.25 -12.13 -12.43
N TYR A 320 -17.15 -12.08 -13.18
CA TYR A 320 -17.17 -11.76 -14.61
C TYR A 320 -16.63 -12.90 -15.52
N ILE A 321 -16.18 -14.03 -14.95
CA ILE A 321 -15.65 -15.20 -15.70
C ILE A 321 -16.69 -15.86 -16.65
N HIS A 322 -17.99 -15.73 -16.41
CA HIS A 322 -19.05 -16.49 -17.11
C HIS A 322 -20.02 -15.66 -18.00
N ILE A 323 -19.57 -14.53 -18.51
CA ILE A 323 -20.40 -13.56 -19.25
C ILE A 323 -20.42 -13.90 -20.75
N GLN A 324 -21.56 -14.30 -21.32
CA GLN A 324 -21.71 -14.78 -22.72
C GLN A 324 -22.86 -14.11 -23.55
N THR A 325 -23.76 -13.34 -22.95
CA THR A 325 -24.98 -12.79 -23.58
C THR A 325 -24.91 -11.27 -23.89
N LYS A 326 -26.02 -10.65 -24.33
CA LYS A 326 -26.06 -9.18 -24.61
C LYS A 326 -26.19 -8.31 -23.36
N THR A 327 -26.94 -8.75 -22.34
CA THR A 327 -27.04 -8.08 -21.02
C THR A 327 -25.67 -8.09 -20.31
N ASP A 328 -24.96 -9.17 -20.52
CA ASP A 328 -23.58 -9.46 -20.13
C ASP A 328 -22.56 -8.44 -20.67
N SER A 329 -22.78 -7.86 -21.86
CA SER A 329 -21.90 -6.80 -22.40
C SER A 329 -21.98 -5.49 -21.61
N GLN A 330 -23.16 -5.13 -21.11
CA GLN A 330 -23.32 -3.94 -20.27
C GLN A 330 -22.75 -4.17 -18.87
N MET A 331 -22.91 -5.36 -18.31
CA MET A 331 -22.28 -5.73 -17.05
C MET A 331 -20.76 -5.67 -17.18
N LEU A 332 -20.17 -6.32 -18.19
CA LEU A 332 -18.72 -6.27 -18.45
C LEU A 332 -18.21 -4.83 -18.59
N LYS A 333 -18.94 -3.98 -19.33
CA LYS A 333 -18.60 -2.56 -19.44
C LYS A 333 -18.56 -1.85 -18.08
N SER A 334 -19.52 -2.13 -17.20
CA SER A 334 -19.52 -1.60 -15.83
C SER A 334 -18.35 -2.13 -15.01
N GLY A 335 -18.00 -3.41 -15.15
CA GLY A 335 -16.81 -4.01 -14.51
C GLY A 335 -15.51 -3.33 -14.95
N ILE A 336 -15.33 -3.13 -16.26
CA ILE A 336 -14.17 -2.43 -16.85
C ILE A 336 -14.06 -0.99 -16.31
N LEU A 337 -15.19 -0.27 -16.26
CA LEU A 337 -15.21 1.09 -15.74
C LEU A 337 -14.90 1.13 -14.24
N LEU A 338 -15.46 0.20 -13.45
CA LEU A 338 -15.19 0.11 -12.02
C LEU A 338 -13.71 -0.21 -11.75
N LEU A 339 -13.15 -1.20 -12.47
CA LEU A 339 -11.73 -1.54 -12.39
C LEU A 339 -10.88 -0.30 -12.69
N SER A 340 -11.13 0.37 -13.82
CA SER A 340 -10.41 1.58 -14.20
C SER A 340 -10.51 2.69 -13.15
N SER A 341 -11.70 2.95 -12.62
CA SER A 341 -11.94 4.00 -11.61
C SER A 341 -11.24 3.71 -10.29
N CYS A 342 -11.31 2.48 -9.78
CA CYS A 342 -10.63 2.09 -8.54
C CYS A 342 -9.11 2.00 -8.74
N TRP A 343 -8.66 1.43 -9.86
CA TRP A 343 -7.24 1.24 -10.16
C TRP A 343 -6.49 2.57 -10.32
N LYS A 344 -7.16 3.63 -10.76
CA LYS A 344 -6.58 4.99 -10.77
C LYS A 344 -6.02 5.39 -9.38
N HIS A 345 -6.68 4.96 -8.32
CA HIS A 345 -6.26 5.22 -6.94
C HIS A 345 -5.34 4.13 -6.42
N TYR A 346 -5.69 2.85 -6.61
CA TYR A 346 -4.86 1.74 -6.14
C TYR A 346 -3.49 1.71 -6.82
N GLY A 347 -3.42 1.80 -8.16
CA GLY A 347 -2.16 1.82 -8.90
C GLY A 347 -1.20 2.90 -8.37
N MET A 348 -1.70 4.11 -8.14
CA MET A 348 -0.93 5.22 -7.57
C MET A 348 -0.44 4.92 -6.14
N LEU A 349 -1.29 4.29 -5.32
CA LEU A 349 -0.98 3.98 -3.93
C LEU A 349 -0.11 2.73 -3.75
N LEU A 350 0.05 1.89 -4.78
CA LEU A 350 0.79 0.63 -4.68
C LEU A 350 2.29 0.77 -5.01
N HIS A 351 2.72 1.93 -5.54
CA HIS A 351 4.12 2.17 -5.92
C HIS A 351 5.09 2.01 -4.74
N LEU A 352 6.20 1.30 -5.00
CA LEU A 352 7.26 1.07 -4.03
C LEU A 352 8.27 2.23 -4.01
N GLU A 353 8.71 2.71 -5.17
CA GLU A 353 9.61 3.85 -5.32
C GLU A 353 8.90 5.01 -6.04
N GLU A 354 8.49 6.07 -5.31
CA GLU A 354 7.91 7.26 -5.93
C GLU A 354 8.39 8.57 -5.27
N HIS A 355 9.19 9.35 -6.00
CA HIS A 355 9.73 10.62 -5.50
C HIS A 355 8.69 11.75 -5.40
N LYS A 356 7.59 11.66 -6.15
CA LYS A 356 6.53 12.69 -6.19
C LYS A 356 5.45 12.49 -5.14
N PHE A 357 5.41 11.31 -4.52
CA PHE A 357 4.43 10.98 -3.49
C PHE A 357 4.43 11.99 -2.34
N ALA A 358 5.63 12.42 -1.91
CA ALA A 358 5.82 13.41 -0.86
C ALA A 358 5.16 14.78 -1.13
N GLN A 359 4.86 15.11 -2.39
CA GLN A 359 4.23 16.39 -2.75
C GLN A 359 2.69 16.28 -2.84
N LYS A 360 2.15 15.07 -3.04
CA LYS A 360 0.73 14.86 -3.37
C LYS A 360 -0.08 14.17 -2.27
N TYR A 361 0.58 13.55 -1.29
CA TYR A 361 -0.12 12.72 -0.31
C TYR A 361 -1.13 13.50 0.55
N THR A 362 -0.88 14.78 0.83
CA THR A 362 -1.80 15.64 1.60
C THR A 362 -3.11 15.86 0.86
N GLU A 363 -3.04 16.17 -0.44
CA GLU A 363 -4.24 16.33 -1.29
C GLU A 363 -5.06 15.02 -1.36
N LEU A 364 -4.38 13.88 -1.50
CA LEU A 364 -5.03 12.57 -1.51
C LEU A 364 -5.68 12.24 -0.15
N LEU A 365 -5.01 12.58 0.96
CA LEU A 365 -5.52 12.40 2.30
C LEU A 365 -6.84 13.17 2.48
N GLU A 366 -6.84 14.46 2.15
CA GLU A 366 -8.03 15.30 2.22
C GLU A 366 -9.15 14.78 1.32
N GLN A 367 -8.82 14.32 0.11
CA GLN A 367 -9.79 13.74 -0.81
C GLN A 367 -10.45 12.48 -0.24
N TYR A 368 -9.67 11.56 0.33
CA TYR A 368 -10.21 10.32 0.90
C TYR A 368 -11.01 10.56 2.17
N LEU A 369 -10.56 11.45 3.05
CA LEU A 369 -11.32 11.86 4.24
C LEU A 369 -12.64 12.51 3.86
N SER A 370 -12.63 13.44 2.90
CA SER A 370 -13.84 14.09 2.40
C SER A 370 -14.80 13.06 1.77
N GLY A 371 -14.27 12.06 1.07
CA GLY A 371 -15.06 10.95 0.52
C GLY A 371 -15.76 10.15 1.62
N ILE A 372 -15.05 9.75 2.67
CA ILE A 372 -15.63 9.02 3.81
C ILE A 372 -16.75 9.83 4.46
N GLN A 373 -16.50 11.12 4.75
CA GLN A 373 -17.48 12.00 5.39
C GLN A 373 -18.72 12.19 4.51
N PHE A 374 -18.54 12.50 3.23
CA PHE A 374 -19.65 12.70 2.30
C PHE A 374 -20.58 11.49 2.21
N TYR A 375 -20.01 10.30 2.07
CA TYR A 375 -20.84 9.09 1.96
C TYR A 375 -21.41 8.67 3.31
N ALA A 376 -20.76 8.97 4.43
CA ALA A 376 -21.29 8.69 5.77
C ALA A 376 -22.48 9.59 6.15
N ASP A 377 -22.46 10.88 5.79
CA ASP A 377 -23.54 11.82 6.15
C ASP A 377 -24.82 11.58 5.33
N ASN A 378 -24.70 11.14 4.08
CA ASN A 378 -25.84 10.87 3.20
C ASN A 378 -26.60 9.56 3.53
N TYR A 379 -26.10 8.75 4.48
CA TYR A 379 -26.73 7.48 4.87
C TYR A 379 -28.07 7.61 5.59
N ALA A 380 -28.35 8.78 6.17
CA ALA A 380 -29.54 9.00 6.98
C ALA A 380 -30.85 9.05 6.15
N GLU A 381 -30.78 9.43 4.86
CA GLU A 381 -31.97 9.76 4.06
C GLU A 381 -32.23 8.84 2.84
N GLU A 382 -31.37 7.86 2.57
CA GLU A 382 -31.41 7.11 1.29
C GLU A 382 -32.14 5.76 1.30
N SER A 383 -32.57 5.31 0.10
CA SER A 383 -33.21 4.01 -0.14
C SER A 383 -32.25 2.82 0.08
N PRO A 384 -32.74 1.61 0.42
CA PRO A 384 -31.88 0.48 0.81
C PRO A 384 -30.87 0.00 -0.25
N LYS A 385 -31.17 0.16 -1.55
CA LYS A 385 -30.20 -0.14 -2.63
C LYS A 385 -29.08 0.90 -2.72
N ASN A 386 -29.37 2.17 -2.41
CA ASN A 386 -28.36 3.22 -2.39
C ASN A 386 -27.46 3.10 -1.15
N LYS A 387 -28.02 2.61 -0.02
CA LYS A 387 -27.25 2.29 1.19
C LYS A 387 -26.12 1.30 0.88
N GLU A 388 -26.38 0.20 0.19
CA GLU A 388 -25.32 -0.78 -0.15
C GLU A 388 -24.21 -0.16 -1.02
N SER A 389 -24.57 0.66 -2.01
CA SER A 389 -23.60 1.37 -2.86
C SER A 389 -22.74 2.36 -2.08
N GLY A 390 -23.32 3.08 -1.11
CA GLY A 390 -22.57 3.98 -0.23
C GLY A 390 -21.60 3.22 0.66
N ARG A 391 -21.98 2.02 1.13
CA ARG A 391 -21.15 1.13 1.98
C ARG A 391 -19.88 0.69 1.26
N GLU A 392 -20.03 0.16 0.05
CA GLU A 392 -18.90 -0.28 -0.77
C GLU A 392 -17.97 0.90 -1.14
N THR A 393 -18.54 2.10 -1.31
CA THR A 393 -17.74 3.31 -1.56
C THR A 393 -16.96 3.75 -0.32
N ILE A 394 -17.53 3.63 0.88
CA ILE A 394 -16.82 3.86 2.14
C ILE A 394 -15.68 2.84 2.30
N LYS A 395 -15.92 1.55 2.03
CA LYS A 395 -14.87 0.51 2.05
C LYS A 395 -13.72 0.87 1.11
N PHE A 396 -14.03 1.33 -0.10
CA PHE A 396 -13.03 1.80 -1.05
C PHE A 396 -12.18 2.94 -0.48
N PHE A 397 -12.80 4.00 0.05
CA PHE A 397 -12.06 5.15 0.59
C PHE A 397 -11.26 4.81 1.85
N LEU A 398 -11.80 3.99 2.75
CA LEU A 398 -11.07 3.49 3.91
C LEU A 398 -9.85 2.67 3.49
N ASN A 399 -9.98 1.83 2.46
CA ASN A 399 -8.86 1.05 1.95
C ASN A 399 -7.79 1.94 1.28
N CYS A 400 -8.20 2.95 0.50
CA CYS A 400 -7.29 3.95 -0.06
C CYS A 400 -6.54 4.72 1.04
N LEU A 401 -7.24 5.11 2.10
CA LEU A 401 -6.65 5.79 3.25
C LEU A 401 -5.66 4.88 4.00
N ALA A 402 -5.99 3.60 4.19
CA ALA A 402 -5.09 2.63 4.81
C ALA A 402 -3.83 2.39 3.95
N LEU A 403 -3.97 2.27 2.63
CA LEU A 403 -2.83 2.18 1.70
C LEU A 403 -1.95 3.43 1.80
N LEU A 404 -2.56 4.63 1.78
CA LEU A 404 -1.86 5.91 1.85
C LEU A 404 -1.06 6.06 3.15
N LEU A 405 -1.72 5.90 4.30
CA LEU A 405 -1.09 6.00 5.62
C LEU A 405 -0.04 4.91 5.83
N GLY A 406 -0.27 3.71 5.29
CA GLY A 406 0.66 2.58 5.33
C GLY A 406 1.98 2.82 4.58
N ARG A 407 2.01 3.74 3.61
CA ARG A 407 3.25 4.11 2.88
C ARG A 407 4.10 5.15 3.61
N LEU A 408 3.48 5.99 4.43
CA LEU A 408 4.17 7.05 5.15
C LEU A 408 5.11 6.43 6.19
N HIS A 409 6.33 6.94 6.28
CA HIS A 409 7.37 6.41 7.16
C HIS A 409 7.98 7.52 8.02
N GLY A 410 8.39 7.17 9.24
CA GLY A 410 9.13 8.04 10.15
C GLY A 410 8.46 9.40 10.36
N MET A 411 9.18 10.48 10.06
CA MET A 411 8.72 11.85 10.30
C MET A 411 7.50 12.24 9.45
N GLN A 412 7.34 11.70 8.24
CA GLN A 412 6.19 12.03 7.38
C GLN A 412 4.88 11.51 7.99
N PHE A 413 4.89 10.29 8.53
CA PHE A 413 3.72 9.75 9.22
C PHE A 413 3.42 10.60 10.45
N LYS A 414 4.43 10.87 11.28
CA LYS A 414 4.28 11.67 12.50
C LYS A 414 3.69 13.05 12.22
N SER A 415 4.26 13.81 11.27
CA SER A 415 3.78 15.16 10.94
C SER A 415 2.34 15.13 10.39
N THR A 416 2.00 14.12 9.58
CA THR A 416 0.64 13.97 9.04
C THR A 416 -0.38 13.73 10.14
N ILE A 417 -0.05 12.92 11.15
CA ILE A 417 -0.96 12.69 12.29
C ILE A 417 -1.03 13.92 13.20
N GLU A 418 0.05 14.67 13.38
CA GLU A 418 0.02 15.93 14.14
C GLU A 418 -0.87 16.99 13.46
N GLU A 419 -0.83 17.09 12.13
CA GLU A 419 -1.56 18.09 11.35
C GLU A 419 -3.03 17.70 11.11
N HIS A 420 -3.29 16.46 10.68
CA HIS A 420 -4.61 16.01 10.25
C HIS A 420 -5.26 14.99 11.22
N GLY A 421 -4.62 14.67 12.34
CA GLY A 421 -5.05 13.61 13.25
C GLY A 421 -6.45 13.80 13.83
N SER A 422 -6.86 15.03 14.12
CA SER A 422 -8.21 15.33 14.62
C SER A 422 -9.29 15.03 13.58
N GLN A 423 -9.11 15.49 12.34
CA GLN A 423 -10.02 15.24 11.22
C GLN A 423 -10.07 13.76 10.87
N LEU A 424 -8.90 13.10 10.82
CA LEU A 424 -8.79 11.66 10.60
C LEU A 424 -9.59 10.91 11.67
N SER A 425 -9.36 11.23 12.95
CA SER A 425 -10.01 10.55 14.05
C SER A 425 -11.52 10.73 14.03
N GLN A 426 -12.01 11.96 13.80
CA GLN A 426 -13.44 12.21 13.68
C GLN A 426 -14.07 11.43 12.53
N ALA A 427 -13.42 11.39 11.36
CA ALA A 427 -13.91 10.66 10.19
C ALA A 427 -13.91 9.15 10.40
N ILE A 428 -12.94 8.59 11.12
CA ILE A 428 -12.84 7.15 11.36
C ILE A 428 -13.76 6.71 12.52
N ILE A 429 -13.91 7.50 13.59
CA ILE A 429 -14.81 7.16 14.72
C ILE A 429 -16.24 7.00 14.25
N SER A 430 -16.72 7.85 13.34
CA SER A 430 -18.07 7.73 12.81
C SER A 430 -18.31 6.41 12.06
N GLN A 431 -17.26 5.75 11.57
CA GLN A 431 -17.34 4.46 10.89
C GLN A 431 -17.40 3.27 11.85
N LEU A 432 -17.00 3.43 13.12
CA LEU A 432 -17.11 2.35 14.12
C LEU A 432 -18.57 2.03 14.46
N ASN A 433 -19.47 3.01 14.32
CA ASN A 433 -20.92 2.83 14.49
C ASN A 433 -21.60 2.18 13.27
N CYS A 434 -20.83 1.78 12.24
CA CYS A 434 -21.39 1.09 11.10
C CYS A 434 -21.86 -0.32 11.48
N ALA A 435 -22.84 -0.87 10.75
CA ALA A 435 -23.29 -2.26 10.92
C ALA A 435 -22.44 -3.27 10.12
N ASP A 436 -21.51 -2.80 9.29
CA ASP A 436 -20.68 -3.64 8.41
C ASP A 436 -19.33 -3.95 9.09
N ASP A 437 -19.08 -5.23 9.36
CA ASP A 437 -17.87 -5.69 10.05
C ASP A 437 -16.57 -5.37 9.29
N GLU A 438 -16.59 -5.32 7.95
CA GLU A 438 -15.40 -4.96 7.16
C GLU A 438 -15.08 -3.48 7.27
N VAL A 439 -16.11 -2.62 7.36
CA VAL A 439 -15.94 -1.18 7.61
C VAL A 439 -15.36 -0.96 9.01
N ILE A 440 -15.88 -1.64 10.02
CA ILE A 440 -15.35 -1.57 11.40
C ILE A 440 -13.91 -2.08 11.45
N ASP A 441 -13.60 -3.23 10.86
CA ASP A 441 -12.23 -3.76 10.80
C ASP A 441 -11.29 -2.79 10.06
N SER A 442 -11.78 -2.11 9.01
CA SER A 442 -11.01 -1.08 8.30
C SER A 442 -10.67 0.12 9.17
N ALA A 443 -11.67 0.65 9.88
CA ALA A 443 -11.49 1.74 10.82
C ALA A 443 -10.51 1.37 11.95
N LEU A 444 -10.66 0.17 12.53
CA LEU A 444 -9.79 -0.33 13.58
C LEU A 444 -8.33 -0.44 13.12
N CYS A 445 -8.08 -0.95 11.91
CA CYS A 445 -6.70 -1.07 11.40
C CYS A 445 -6.00 0.28 11.28
N ILE A 446 -6.74 1.30 10.82
CA ILE A 446 -6.22 2.67 10.75
C ILE A 446 -5.94 3.17 12.17
N PHE A 447 -6.87 3.00 13.12
CA PHE A 447 -6.63 3.41 14.51
C PHE A 447 -5.42 2.73 15.15
N LYS A 448 -5.28 1.42 14.98
CA LYS A 448 -4.11 0.68 15.47
C LYS A 448 -2.81 1.27 14.92
N ALA A 449 -2.77 1.57 13.63
CA ALA A 449 -1.58 2.16 13.02
C ALA A 449 -1.27 3.57 13.54
N VAL A 450 -2.31 4.39 13.76
CA VAL A 450 -2.18 5.76 14.31
C VAL A 450 -1.72 5.71 15.76
N ILE A 451 -2.41 4.95 16.61
CA ILE A 451 -2.16 4.87 18.06
C ILE A 451 -0.83 4.17 18.36
N PHE A 452 -0.60 3.00 17.76
CA PHE A 452 0.60 2.19 18.03
C PHE A 452 1.83 2.63 17.21
N ARG A 453 1.67 3.57 16.27
CA ARG A 453 2.73 4.01 15.34
C ARG A 453 3.45 2.85 14.66
N THR A 454 2.69 1.85 14.18
CA THR A 454 3.24 0.62 13.58
C THR A 454 4.13 0.86 12.35
N ASN A 455 4.12 2.07 11.77
CA ASN A 455 4.91 2.47 10.60
C ASN A 455 6.21 3.21 10.94
N SER A 456 6.53 3.44 12.22
CA SER A 456 7.83 4.01 12.62
C SER A 456 8.87 2.90 12.79
N SER A 457 9.91 2.92 11.95
CA SER A 457 11.04 1.97 11.97
C SER A 457 11.92 2.05 13.22
N LEU A 458 11.62 2.93 14.17
CA LEU A 458 12.26 2.93 15.47
C LEU A 458 11.60 1.87 16.35
N SER A 459 12.25 0.70 16.38
CA SER A 459 12.41 -0.17 17.55
C SER A 459 11.53 0.23 18.74
N LYS A 460 10.45 -0.50 18.98
CA LYS A 460 9.70 -0.50 20.25
C LYS A 460 9.47 0.92 20.83
N CYS A 461 9.14 1.89 19.99
CA CYS A 461 8.76 3.19 20.51
C CYS A 461 7.41 3.04 21.20
N ALA A 462 7.40 3.25 22.52
CA ALA A 462 6.22 3.32 23.37
C ALA A 462 5.09 4.04 22.64
N ALA A 463 3.90 3.46 22.66
CA ALA A 463 2.71 4.07 22.09
C ALA A 463 2.60 5.52 22.60
N ASP A 464 2.29 6.48 21.71
CA ASP A 464 2.27 7.88 22.11
C ASP A 464 1.03 8.14 22.97
N ILE A 465 1.25 8.22 24.28
CA ILE A 465 0.25 8.48 25.32
C ILE A 465 -0.59 9.72 24.96
N SER A 466 0.00 10.72 24.28
CA SER A 466 -0.72 11.94 23.90
C SER A 466 -1.86 11.71 22.89
N GLN A 467 -1.68 10.79 21.93
CA GLN A 467 -2.69 10.55 20.90
C GLN A 467 -3.85 9.73 21.44
N ILE A 468 -3.58 8.71 22.25
CA ILE A 468 -4.69 7.97 22.86
C ILE A 468 -5.46 8.84 23.82
N ASN A 469 -4.81 9.71 24.61
CA ASN A 469 -5.49 10.58 25.56
C ASN A 469 -6.44 11.57 24.86
N ALA A 470 -6.11 12.00 23.64
CA ALA A 470 -7.01 12.82 22.83
C ALA A 470 -8.23 12.04 22.30
N LEU A 471 -8.07 10.74 22.02
CA LEU A 471 -9.13 9.86 21.50
C LEU A 471 -9.97 9.19 22.58
N LEU A 472 -9.40 9.05 23.78
CA LEU A 472 -9.94 8.27 24.88
C LEU A 472 -11.38 8.68 25.23
N PRO A 473 -11.73 9.98 25.37
CA PRO A 473 -13.12 10.36 25.69
C PRO A 473 -14.12 9.92 24.61
N MET A 474 -13.74 10.01 23.32
CA MET A 474 -14.62 9.64 22.21
C MET A 474 -14.79 8.12 22.12
N LEU A 475 -13.71 7.37 22.28
CA LEU A 475 -13.73 5.91 22.26
C LEU A 475 -14.46 5.32 23.48
N LEU A 476 -14.32 5.94 24.66
CA LEU A 476 -15.02 5.53 25.88
C LEU A 476 -16.55 5.61 25.73
N HIS A 477 -17.07 6.59 24.98
CA HIS A 477 -18.51 6.70 24.74
C HIS A 477 -19.06 5.52 23.92
N LEU A 478 -18.24 4.94 23.02
CA LEU A 478 -18.62 3.76 22.25
C LEU A 478 -18.72 2.48 23.10
N LEU A 479 -18.24 2.51 24.35
CA LEU A 479 -18.33 1.37 25.27
C LEU A 479 -19.58 1.38 26.14
N ASP A 480 -20.42 2.41 26.03
CA ASP A 480 -21.63 2.54 26.85
C ASP A 480 -22.70 1.50 26.47
N GLU A 481 -22.72 1.11 25.19
CA GLU A 481 -23.59 0.08 24.63
C GLU A 481 -22.83 -1.24 24.41
N ARG A 482 -23.57 -2.33 24.16
CA ARG A 482 -22.97 -3.66 23.91
C ARG A 482 -23.14 -4.09 22.45
N ASP A 483 -22.72 -3.23 21.54
CA ASP A 483 -22.81 -3.43 20.10
C ASP A 483 -21.48 -3.90 19.48
N THR A 484 -21.41 -3.93 18.15
CA THR A 484 -20.19 -4.29 17.40
C THR A 484 -19.08 -3.25 17.57
N ALA A 485 -19.44 -1.97 17.71
CA ALA A 485 -18.50 -0.88 17.96
C ALA A 485 -17.80 -1.05 19.31
N ALA A 486 -18.56 -1.35 20.36
CA ALA A 486 -18.04 -1.60 21.70
C ALA A 486 -17.04 -2.77 21.69
N LYS A 487 -17.40 -3.90 21.07
CA LYS A 487 -16.48 -5.06 20.95
C LYS A 487 -15.19 -4.73 20.20
N ALA A 488 -15.30 -3.93 19.14
CA ALA A 488 -14.17 -3.45 18.36
C ALA A 488 -13.22 -2.57 19.19
N VAL A 489 -13.78 -1.61 19.93
CA VAL A 489 -13.03 -0.69 20.79
C VAL A 489 -12.42 -1.41 22.00
N ILE A 490 -13.13 -2.39 22.57
CA ILE A 490 -12.60 -3.25 23.65
C ILE A 490 -11.29 -3.92 23.21
N LYS A 491 -11.28 -4.56 22.04
CA LYS A 491 -10.07 -5.20 21.49
C LYS A 491 -8.94 -4.19 21.26
N LEU A 492 -9.27 -3.01 20.74
CA LEU A 492 -8.29 -1.95 20.53
C LEU A 492 -7.64 -1.50 21.85
N PHE A 493 -8.43 -1.32 22.90
CA PHE A 493 -7.93 -0.94 24.22
C PHE A 493 -7.15 -2.08 24.88
N ALA A 494 -7.60 -3.33 24.77
CA ALA A 494 -6.88 -4.49 25.29
C ALA A 494 -5.48 -4.60 24.68
N GLU A 495 -5.38 -4.47 23.35
CA GLU A 495 -4.09 -4.44 22.66
C GLU A 495 -3.24 -3.24 23.10
N TYR A 496 -3.83 -2.05 23.23
CA TYR A 496 -3.09 -0.87 23.71
C TYR A 496 -2.51 -1.07 25.11
N CYS A 497 -3.34 -1.49 26.07
CA CYS A 497 -2.93 -1.71 27.46
C CYS A 497 -1.89 -2.83 27.60
N SER A 498 -1.88 -3.82 26.70
CA SER A 498 -0.85 -4.87 26.70
C SER A 498 0.55 -4.37 26.31
N ILE A 499 0.62 -3.30 25.50
CA ILE A 499 1.88 -2.73 24.99
C ILE A 499 2.29 -1.49 25.81
N SER A 500 1.33 -0.78 26.40
CA SER A 500 1.58 0.41 27.21
C SER A 500 2.09 0.05 28.60
N SER A 501 3.07 0.81 29.09
CA SER A 501 3.51 0.76 30.49
C SER A 501 2.66 1.63 31.42
N ASP A 502 1.75 2.43 30.89
CA ASP A 502 0.95 3.41 31.63
C ASP A 502 -0.36 2.79 32.15
N THR A 503 -0.57 2.84 33.47
CA THR A 503 -1.78 2.34 34.13
C THR A 503 -2.97 3.30 34.03
N GLN A 504 -2.74 4.58 33.72
CA GLN A 504 -3.79 5.59 33.72
C GLN A 504 -4.91 5.26 32.71
N CYS A 505 -4.54 4.81 31.51
CA CYS A 505 -5.53 4.42 30.49
C CYS A 505 -6.40 3.24 30.96
N LEU A 506 -5.79 2.24 31.59
CA LEU A 506 -6.49 1.08 32.15
C LEU A 506 -7.48 1.53 33.24
N GLU A 507 -7.02 2.37 34.17
CA GLU A 507 -7.83 2.90 35.28
C GLU A 507 -9.03 3.70 34.77
N GLU A 508 -8.84 4.58 33.78
CA GLU A 508 -9.93 5.39 33.22
C GLU A 508 -10.99 4.52 32.52
N ILE A 509 -10.56 3.50 31.77
CA ILE A 509 -11.47 2.54 31.12
C ILE A 509 -12.28 1.79 32.19
N LEU A 510 -11.60 1.16 33.15
CA LEU A 510 -12.25 0.37 34.18
C LEU A 510 -13.17 1.22 35.05
N LYS A 511 -12.75 2.43 35.44
CA LYS A 511 -13.58 3.36 36.21
C LYS A 511 -14.90 3.69 35.51
N ARG A 512 -14.89 3.90 34.20
CA ARG A 512 -16.12 4.15 33.43
C ARG A 512 -17.00 2.91 33.35
N LEU A 513 -16.43 1.75 33.05
CA LEU A 513 -17.21 0.55 32.78
C LEU A 513 -17.80 -0.08 34.04
N ILE A 514 -17.05 -0.07 35.15
CA ILE A 514 -17.43 -0.74 36.40
C ILE A 514 -18.52 0.04 37.14
N SER A 515 -18.46 1.38 37.12
CA SER A 515 -19.49 2.26 37.71
C SER A 515 -20.78 2.36 36.89
N GLY A 516 -20.79 1.73 35.72
CA GLY A 516 -21.85 1.82 34.73
C GLY A 516 -23.04 0.88 34.94
N ASN A 517 -23.90 0.87 33.92
CA ASN A 517 -25.03 -0.04 33.81
C ASN A 517 -24.58 -1.51 33.55
N VAL A 518 -25.53 -2.44 33.48
CA VAL A 518 -25.23 -3.87 33.25
C VAL A 518 -24.47 -4.10 31.94
N SER A 519 -24.75 -3.33 30.87
CA SER A 519 -24.03 -3.44 29.60
C SER A 519 -22.57 -3.03 29.74
N GLN A 520 -22.30 -1.89 30.38
CA GLN A 520 -20.96 -1.37 30.66
C GLN A 520 -20.15 -2.34 31.54
N LYS A 521 -20.75 -2.87 32.60
CA LYS A 521 -20.06 -3.87 33.45
C LYS A 521 -19.72 -5.15 32.68
N ARG A 522 -20.60 -5.61 31.79
CA ARG A 522 -20.29 -6.76 30.91
C ARG A 522 -19.15 -6.43 29.94
N ASN A 523 -19.14 -5.23 29.37
CA ASN A 523 -18.04 -4.75 28.56
C ASN A 523 -16.73 -4.67 29.35
N ALA A 524 -16.77 -4.35 30.65
CA ALA A 524 -15.60 -4.40 31.54
C ALA A 524 -15.02 -5.81 31.62
N VAL A 525 -15.86 -6.82 31.84
CA VAL A 525 -15.40 -8.22 31.91
C VAL A 525 -14.90 -8.71 30.55
N ASP A 526 -15.58 -8.34 29.46
CA ASP A 526 -15.13 -8.64 28.10
C ASP A 526 -13.76 -7.99 27.81
N PHE A 527 -13.53 -6.75 28.27
CA PHE A 527 -12.24 -6.06 28.18
C PHE A 527 -11.13 -6.72 29.01
N ILE A 528 -11.40 -7.06 30.27
CA ILE A 528 -10.44 -7.78 31.11
C ILE A 528 -10.08 -9.13 30.46
N SER A 529 -11.06 -9.84 29.93
CA SER A 529 -10.85 -11.11 29.22
C SER A 529 -9.91 -10.94 28.02
N ASP A 530 -10.20 -9.98 27.13
CA ASP A 530 -9.38 -9.74 25.94
C ASP A 530 -7.97 -9.28 26.32
N LEU A 531 -7.82 -8.43 27.34
CA LEU A 531 -6.52 -7.99 27.84
C LEU A 531 -5.70 -9.18 28.36
N ILE A 532 -6.27 -10.07 29.17
CA ILE A 532 -5.58 -11.28 29.65
C ILE A 532 -5.10 -12.11 28.46
N HIS A 533 -5.98 -12.38 27.49
CA HIS A 533 -5.64 -13.21 26.33
C HIS A 533 -4.52 -12.62 25.47
N VAL A 534 -4.62 -11.35 25.09
CA VAL A 534 -3.57 -10.67 24.29
C VAL A 534 -2.22 -10.74 25.00
N SER A 535 -2.24 -10.62 26.33
CA SER A 535 -1.03 -10.57 27.14
C SER A 535 -0.36 -11.92 27.31
N MET A 536 -1.14 -13.02 27.33
CA MET A 536 -0.60 -14.37 27.31
C MET A 536 -0.02 -14.76 25.94
N GLU A 537 -0.53 -14.16 24.86
CA GLU A 537 -0.04 -14.38 23.49
C GLU A 537 1.17 -13.52 23.15
N SER A 538 1.37 -12.39 23.84
CA SER A 538 2.46 -11.45 23.58
C SER A 538 3.76 -11.81 24.31
N ASP A 539 4.90 -11.45 23.73
CA ASP A 539 6.22 -11.53 24.39
C ASP A 539 6.38 -10.52 25.55
N THR A 540 5.45 -9.57 25.69
CA THR A 540 5.48 -8.49 26.69
C THR A 540 4.67 -8.87 27.92
N VAL A 541 5.33 -8.93 29.08
CA VAL A 541 4.68 -9.22 30.35
C VAL A 541 4.00 -7.95 30.88
N LEU A 542 2.71 -8.05 31.25
CA LEU A 542 2.01 -6.94 31.90
C LEU A 542 2.70 -6.55 33.22
N PRO A 543 2.75 -5.24 33.55
CA PRO A 543 3.20 -4.78 34.85
C PRO A 543 2.41 -5.44 36.00
N PRO A 544 3.06 -5.83 37.11
CA PRO A 544 2.39 -6.38 38.29
C PRO A 544 1.26 -5.50 38.83
N THR A 545 1.43 -4.18 38.75
CA THR A 545 0.41 -3.19 39.16
C THR A 545 -0.88 -3.34 38.35
N MET A 546 -0.80 -3.54 37.03
CA MET A 546 -1.99 -3.77 36.21
C MET A 546 -2.67 -5.09 36.57
N TRP A 547 -1.90 -6.16 36.79
CA TRP A 547 -2.45 -7.44 37.25
C TRP A 547 -3.22 -7.31 38.56
N GLN A 548 -2.71 -6.51 39.51
CA GLN A 548 -3.41 -6.20 40.76
C GLN A 548 -4.74 -5.48 40.52
N HIS A 549 -4.78 -4.48 39.64
CA HIS A 549 -6.03 -3.77 39.33
C HIS A 549 -7.06 -4.72 38.69
N LEU A 550 -6.62 -5.56 37.75
CA LEU A 550 -7.48 -6.56 37.11
C LEU A 550 -8.02 -7.58 38.12
N SER A 551 -7.17 -8.09 39.02
CA SER A 551 -7.59 -9.05 40.05
C SER A 551 -8.60 -8.45 41.01
N CYS A 552 -8.37 -7.23 41.49
CA CYS A 552 -9.30 -6.56 42.41
C CYS A 552 -10.71 -6.45 41.81
N HIS A 553 -10.82 -5.97 40.57
CA HIS A 553 -12.12 -5.83 39.91
C HIS A 553 -12.78 -7.17 39.57
N LEU A 554 -12.02 -8.20 39.20
CA LEU A 554 -12.59 -9.54 38.99
C LEU A 554 -13.15 -10.13 40.30
N LEU A 555 -12.48 -9.90 41.42
CA LEU A 555 -12.93 -10.32 42.75
C LEU A 555 -14.18 -9.54 43.19
N GLU A 556 -14.26 -8.23 42.90
CA GLU A 556 -15.47 -7.43 43.08
C GLU A 556 -16.63 -7.98 42.23
N PHE A 557 -16.37 -8.33 40.96
CA PHE A 557 -17.39 -8.87 40.06
C PHE A 557 -17.96 -10.23 40.48
N LEU A 558 -17.26 -11.02 41.31
CA LEU A 558 -17.85 -12.24 41.90
C LEU A 558 -19.07 -11.95 42.77
N GLN A 559 -19.13 -10.74 43.34
CA GLN A 559 -20.22 -10.30 44.20
C GLN A 559 -21.33 -9.57 43.43
N ASP A 560 -21.15 -9.32 42.13
CA ASP A 560 -22.13 -8.62 41.30
C ASP A 560 -23.47 -9.39 41.25
N GLU A 561 -24.57 -8.62 41.21
CA GLU A 561 -25.93 -9.14 41.18
C GLU A 561 -26.22 -9.97 39.93
N GLN A 562 -25.61 -9.63 38.80
CA GLN A 562 -25.88 -10.26 37.51
C GLN A 562 -25.08 -11.55 37.35
N MET A 563 -25.81 -12.67 37.21
CA MET A 563 -25.21 -14.00 37.05
C MET A 563 -24.21 -14.08 35.89
N VAL A 564 -24.46 -13.36 34.80
CA VAL A 564 -23.57 -13.42 33.62
C VAL A 564 -22.20 -12.81 33.93
N ILE A 565 -22.16 -11.72 34.72
CA ILE A 565 -20.94 -11.01 35.09
C ILE A 565 -20.11 -11.87 36.06
N ASN A 566 -20.73 -12.30 37.17
CA ASN A 566 -20.03 -13.04 38.20
C ASN A 566 -19.55 -14.43 37.73
N THR A 567 -20.27 -15.08 36.82
CA THR A 567 -19.86 -16.36 36.23
C THR A 567 -18.66 -16.18 35.29
N GLN A 568 -18.62 -15.10 34.51
CA GLN A 568 -17.50 -14.83 33.62
C GLN A 568 -16.25 -14.42 34.41
N ALA A 569 -16.40 -13.59 35.44
CA ALA A 569 -15.31 -13.23 36.35
C ALA A 569 -14.70 -14.47 37.05
N SER A 570 -15.54 -15.38 37.56
CA SER A 570 -15.10 -16.65 38.17
C SER A 570 -14.24 -17.52 37.24
N LYS A 571 -14.47 -17.46 35.92
CA LYS A 571 -13.68 -18.18 34.91
C LYS A 571 -12.35 -17.51 34.57
N LEU A 572 -12.23 -16.20 34.78
CA LEU A 572 -11.02 -15.43 34.46
C LEU A 572 -10.01 -15.45 35.61
N ILE A 573 -10.46 -15.50 36.87
CA ILE A 573 -9.59 -15.54 38.06
C ILE A 573 -8.49 -16.61 37.97
N PRO A 574 -8.75 -17.86 37.54
CA PRO A 574 -7.72 -18.90 37.42
C PRO A 574 -6.61 -18.62 36.40
N LEU A 575 -6.76 -17.59 35.55
CA LEU A 575 -5.77 -17.18 34.56
C LEU A 575 -4.77 -16.14 35.10
N ILE A 576 -5.04 -15.58 36.29
CA ILE A 576 -4.18 -14.60 36.95
C ILE A 576 -3.20 -15.30 37.89
N ASP A 577 -2.06 -14.68 38.17
CA ASP A 577 -1.13 -15.14 39.19
C ASP A 577 -1.85 -15.28 40.55
N PRO A 578 -1.71 -16.42 41.25
CA PRO A 578 -2.35 -16.67 42.54
C PRO A 578 -2.02 -15.63 43.61
N SER A 579 -0.84 -15.01 43.58
CA SER A 579 -0.42 -14.00 44.56
C SER A 579 -1.37 -12.80 44.64
N PHE A 580 -2.04 -12.44 43.55
CA PHE A 580 -2.97 -11.32 43.49
C PHE A 580 -4.42 -11.70 43.82
N THR A 581 -4.77 -12.99 43.79
CA THR A 581 -6.17 -13.44 43.87
C THR A 581 -6.47 -14.30 45.10
N LEU A 582 -5.52 -15.13 45.53
CA LEU A 582 -5.72 -16.15 46.55
C LEU A 582 -6.15 -15.60 47.93
N PRO A 583 -5.53 -14.53 48.46
CA PRO A 583 -5.91 -14.00 49.79
C PRO A 583 -7.38 -13.56 49.86
N ALA A 584 -7.82 -12.78 48.87
CA ALA A 584 -9.19 -12.31 48.78
C ALA A 584 -10.18 -13.44 48.45
N LEU A 585 -9.79 -14.39 47.60
CA LEU A 585 -10.64 -15.52 47.23
C LEU A 585 -10.94 -16.43 48.44
N VAL A 586 -9.97 -16.65 49.32
CA VAL A 586 -10.16 -17.37 50.59
C VAL A 586 -11.17 -16.65 51.49
N CYS A 587 -11.13 -15.32 51.55
CA CYS A 587 -12.11 -14.53 52.29
C CYS A 587 -13.52 -14.67 51.69
N LEU A 588 -13.65 -14.66 50.36
CA LEU A 588 -14.94 -14.78 49.66
C LEU A 588 -15.57 -16.17 49.80
N ILE A 589 -14.78 -17.22 50.00
CA ILE A 589 -15.30 -18.56 50.32
C ILE A 589 -16.02 -18.55 51.67
N CYS A 590 -15.64 -17.69 52.60
CA CYS A 590 -16.34 -17.53 53.89
C CYS A 590 -17.57 -16.61 53.80
N SER A 591 -17.95 -16.14 52.60
CA SER A 591 -19.08 -15.23 52.42
C SER A 591 -20.42 -15.89 52.83
N PRO A 592 -21.31 -15.17 53.53
CA PRO A 592 -22.63 -15.68 53.88
C PRO A 592 -23.57 -15.80 52.67
N LEU A 593 -23.20 -15.21 51.52
CA LEU A 593 -23.96 -15.30 50.28
C LEU A 593 -23.62 -16.61 49.56
N GLU A 594 -24.53 -17.57 49.55
CA GLU A 594 -24.35 -18.91 48.94
C GLU A 594 -23.83 -18.85 47.49
N ARG A 595 -24.34 -17.88 46.71
CA ARG A 595 -23.88 -17.65 45.33
C ARG A 595 -22.40 -17.26 45.27
N VAL A 596 -21.97 -16.32 46.11
CA VAL A 596 -20.58 -15.84 46.15
C VAL A 596 -19.67 -16.96 46.63
N HIS A 597 -20.07 -17.67 47.69
CA HIS A 597 -19.39 -18.87 48.17
C HIS A 597 -19.20 -19.89 47.03
N SER A 598 -20.26 -20.24 46.30
CA SER A 598 -20.20 -21.23 45.22
C SER A 598 -19.27 -20.80 44.08
N LEU A 599 -19.30 -19.52 43.69
CA LEU A 599 -18.44 -19.01 42.61
C LEU A 599 -16.97 -18.88 43.04
N ALA A 600 -16.72 -18.43 44.27
CA ALA A 600 -15.38 -18.32 44.84
C ALA A 600 -14.75 -19.70 45.04
N SER A 601 -15.51 -20.66 45.57
CA SER A 601 -15.09 -22.05 45.70
C SER A 601 -14.77 -22.68 44.33
N GLY A 602 -15.64 -22.46 43.34
CA GLY A 602 -15.41 -22.92 41.97
C GLY A 602 -14.14 -22.33 41.34
N ALA A 603 -13.92 -21.02 41.50
CA ALA A 603 -12.72 -20.33 41.03
C ALA A 603 -11.45 -20.85 41.74
N LEU A 604 -11.49 -21.07 43.06
CA LEU A 604 -10.35 -21.61 43.80
C LEU A 604 -9.98 -23.01 43.33
N ILE A 605 -10.97 -23.89 43.15
CA ILE A 605 -10.74 -25.24 42.63
C ILE A 605 -10.12 -25.18 41.23
N ALA A 606 -10.59 -24.28 40.37
CA ALA A 606 -10.03 -24.10 39.03
C ALA A 606 -8.59 -23.57 39.07
N LEU A 607 -8.30 -22.60 39.94
CA LEU A 607 -6.96 -22.06 40.16
C LEU A 607 -5.99 -23.16 40.64
N LEU A 608 -6.38 -23.96 41.64
CA LEU A 608 -5.56 -25.07 42.12
C LEU A 608 -5.31 -26.14 41.05
N LYS A 609 -6.26 -26.36 40.13
CA LYS A 609 -6.07 -27.25 38.99
C LYS A 609 -5.07 -26.69 37.98
N ASN A 610 -5.12 -25.39 37.69
CA ASN A 610 -4.19 -24.73 36.77
C ASN A 610 -2.76 -24.74 37.32
N TYR A 611 -2.60 -24.52 38.62
CA TYR A 611 -1.30 -24.46 39.29
C TYR A 611 -0.95 -25.75 40.07
N LYS A 612 -1.50 -26.91 39.67
CA LYS A 612 -1.35 -28.21 40.37
C LYS A 612 0.09 -28.68 40.60
N HIS A 613 1.05 -28.15 39.85
CA HIS A 613 2.47 -28.49 39.95
C HIS A 613 3.30 -27.42 40.66
N SER A 614 2.67 -26.35 41.17
CA SER A 614 3.34 -25.27 41.89
C SER A 614 3.17 -25.46 43.41
N PRO A 615 4.18 -25.97 44.13
CA PRO A 615 4.11 -26.14 45.57
C PRO A 615 3.95 -24.79 46.31
N ASP A 616 4.46 -23.71 45.74
CA ASP A 616 4.40 -22.36 46.32
C ASP A 616 2.95 -21.87 46.47
N VAL A 617 2.07 -22.24 45.54
CA VAL A 617 0.63 -21.91 45.59
C VAL A 617 -0.07 -22.64 46.74
N ILE A 618 0.36 -23.87 47.05
CA ILE A 618 -0.17 -24.63 48.19
C ILE A 618 0.29 -23.98 49.50
N CYS A 619 1.56 -23.59 49.60
CA CYS A 619 2.07 -22.87 50.77
C CYS A 619 1.31 -21.56 50.99
N MET A 620 1.11 -20.78 49.93
CA MET A 620 0.35 -19.53 49.99
C MET A 620 -1.10 -19.76 50.44
N LEU A 621 -1.75 -20.83 49.98
CA LEU A 621 -3.11 -21.18 50.43
C LEU A 621 -3.13 -21.47 51.94
N LEU A 622 -2.17 -22.24 52.43
CA LEU A 622 -2.04 -22.54 53.85
C LEU A 622 -1.78 -21.28 54.67
N ASP A 623 -0.95 -20.37 54.17
CA ASP A 623 -0.68 -19.09 54.80
C ASP A 623 -1.94 -18.21 54.87
N CYS A 624 -2.71 -18.11 53.79
CA CYS A 624 -3.99 -17.40 53.77
C CYS A 624 -5.01 -17.99 54.76
N LEU A 625 -5.08 -19.32 54.86
CA LEU A 625 -5.98 -20.00 55.81
C LEU A 625 -5.54 -19.84 57.27
N SER A 626 -4.24 -19.68 57.53
CA SER A 626 -3.69 -19.46 58.87
C SER A 626 -3.99 -18.07 59.45
N LYS A 627 -4.31 -17.09 58.59
CA LYS A 627 -4.65 -15.71 58.95
C LYS A 627 -6.16 -15.45 58.69
N PRO A 628 -7.07 -15.82 59.60
CA PRO A 628 -8.50 -15.61 59.40
C PRO A 628 -8.84 -14.10 59.30
N PRO A 629 -9.79 -13.71 58.43
CA PRO A 629 -10.00 -12.31 58.08
C PRO A 629 -10.55 -11.49 59.25
N GLN A 630 -9.79 -10.48 59.70
CA GLN A 630 -10.33 -9.33 60.41
C GLN A 630 -10.82 -8.36 59.35
N ASN A 631 -12.12 -8.44 59.03
CA ASN A 631 -12.91 -7.55 58.18
C ASN A 631 -12.11 -6.60 57.26
N PRO A 632 -11.75 -7.02 56.03
CA PRO A 632 -10.92 -6.20 55.16
C PRO A 632 -11.71 -5.66 53.97
N ASP A 633 -11.43 -4.41 53.59
CA ASP A 633 -11.74 -3.95 52.23
C ASP A 633 -10.96 -4.84 51.24
N ILE A 634 -11.65 -5.34 50.21
CA ILE A 634 -11.12 -6.33 49.27
C ILE A 634 -9.85 -5.83 48.55
N CYS A 635 -9.71 -4.51 48.43
CA CYS A 635 -8.53 -3.86 47.86
C CYS A 635 -7.34 -3.82 48.83
N ASP A 636 -7.56 -3.65 50.14
CA ASP A 636 -6.46 -3.53 51.13
C ASP A 636 -5.69 -4.85 51.34
N ILE A 637 -6.31 -6.01 51.03
CA ILE A 637 -5.64 -7.32 51.10
C ILE A 637 -4.72 -7.55 49.89
N ALA A 638 -4.98 -6.90 48.76
CA ALA A 638 -4.16 -7.01 47.55
C ALA A 638 -2.92 -6.10 47.58
N TYR A 639 -2.99 -5.00 48.34
CA TYR A 639 -1.82 -4.18 48.70
C TYR A 639 -1.12 -4.83 49.89
N GLY A 640 -0.22 -5.78 49.64
CA GLY A 640 0.64 -6.30 50.70
C GLY A 640 1.38 -5.15 51.38
N GLU A 641 1.08 -4.87 52.65
CA GLU A 641 1.97 -4.09 53.50
C GLU A 641 3.29 -4.86 53.61
N GLU A 642 4.33 -4.36 52.95
CA GLU A 642 5.71 -4.73 53.26
C GLU A 642 6.01 -4.21 54.68
N GLY A 643 6.02 -5.14 55.64
CA GLY A 643 6.58 -4.96 56.97
C GLY A 643 8.04 -5.38 57.04
#